data_AF-A0A674HGT9-F1
#
_entry.id   AF-A0A674HGT9-F1
#
_cell.length_a   1.000
_cell.length_b   1.000
_cell.length_c   1.000
_cell.angle_alpha   90.00
_cell.angle_beta   90.00
_cell.angle_gamma   90.00
#
_symmetry.space_group_name_H-M   'P 1'
#
loop_
_entity.id
_entity.type
_entity.pdbx_description
1 polymer ?
#
loop_
_entity_poly.entity_id
_entity_poly.type
_entity_poly.pdbx_seq_one_letter_code
_entity_poly.pdbx_strand_id
1 'polypeptide(L)'
;MGGVCQTGDQPPLSLQYTFLTGIAAISTVGTPGPPRHTNRLINEKSPYLLQHAHNPVDWYPWGQEAFDKAKTENKLIFLSVGYSTCHWCHVMEEESFKSKEIGDIMNEHFVCIKVDREERPDVDKVYMTFVQATSGGGGWPMSVWLTPDLKPFAGGTYFPPEDGVNHVGFRTVLLRIAEQWKENKDALLGSSQRILEALRHTSEIRVQGQASPPPAKEVMDTCFQQLSRSYDEEYGGFSKCPKFPSPVNLNFLFTYWALHQTTPEGARALQMALHTLKMMALGGIHDHIGQGFHRYSIDQHWHVPHFEKMLYDQGQLAAIYSKAFQISGDEFFADVVRDILLYVSRDLSDQAGGFYSAQDADSYPTATSREKREGAFCVWAAKELRALLPDPVEGATEGTTLADVFMHHYGVKEAGNVDPARDPYQELKGKNVLIVRCAPELTAAKFGLEPGRLSTLLQECQQRLSSARAQRPQPHLDTKMLAAWNGLMISGFAQAGAALSEQGYVSRAAQAAAFLRTHLFDPDSGKLLRSCYQGTHNSVEQGAVPIQGFLEDYVFVIQALFDLYEVSLEQGWLEWALHLQHMQDKLFWDPKGFAYFSTEASDPSLLLRLKDDQDGAEPAPNSVAVTNLLRAACYSGHMDWVEKAGKILAAFSERLQKIPIILPEMVRATAVFHHTLKQVVICGDPQGEDTKEMLHCVHSVFSPNKVLMVADGDNAGFLYRQLPFLASLERKDGKATAYVCSNFTCSLPVTSVQELRGMLSP
;
A
#
# COMPACT_ATOMS: atom_id res chain seq x y z
N MET A 1 -58.03 39.42 28.95
CA MET A 1 -59.12 38.59 29.48
C MET A 1 -59.68 37.75 28.35
N GLY A 2 -59.72 36.42 28.53
CA GLY A 2 -60.60 35.50 27.80
C GLY A 2 -60.24 35.18 26.34
N GLY A 3 -59.53 34.06 26.14
CA GLY A 3 -59.39 33.36 24.85
C GLY A 3 -59.49 31.86 25.09
N VAL A 4 -60.32 31.19 24.30
CA VAL A 4 -60.90 29.85 24.48
C VAL A 4 -60.14 28.77 23.69
N CYS A 5 -60.04 27.58 24.30
CA CYS A 5 -59.92 26.17 23.84
C CYS A 5 -59.31 25.81 22.46
N GLN A 6 -58.24 24.99 22.43
CA GLN A 6 -58.17 23.51 22.25
C GLN A 6 -57.89 23.15 20.76
N THR A 7 -57.05 22.19 20.32
CA THR A 7 -56.63 20.85 20.80
C THR A 7 -55.30 20.43 20.12
N GLY A 8 -54.51 19.51 20.72
CA GLY A 8 -53.78 18.49 19.94
C GLY A 8 -52.30 18.20 20.29
N ASP A 9 -52.09 17.18 21.13
CA ASP A 9 -51.03 16.15 21.15
C ASP A 9 -49.51 16.42 21.40
N GLN A 10 -49.12 16.02 22.63
CA GLN A 10 -48.00 15.11 23.03
C GLN A 10 -46.50 15.53 22.94
N PRO A 11 -45.62 14.95 23.79
CA PRO A 11 -44.53 15.65 24.51
C PRO A 11 -43.11 15.40 23.95
N PRO A 12 -42.07 15.94 24.60
CA PRO A 12 -40.97 15.04 24.99
C PRO A 12 -40.47 15.29 26.43
N LEU A 13 -40.32 14.20 27.18
CA LEU A 13 -39.55 14.15 28.43
C LEU A 13 -38.12 13.70 28.11
N SER A 14 -37.19 14.52 28.58
CA SER A 14 -35.74 14.33 28.60
C SER A 14 -35.32 13.03 29.31
N LEU A 15 -34.40 12.28 28.71
CA LEU A 15 -33.61 11.26 29.39
C LEU A 15 -32.12 11.58 29.20
N GLN A 16 -31.50 11.92 30.34
CA GLN A 16 -30.06 12.16 30.48
C GLN A 16 -29.31 10.83 30.32
N TYR A 17 -28.30 10.80 29.45
CA TYR A 17 -27.34 9.71 29.34
C TYR A 17 -26.26 9.87 30.41
N THR A 18 -26.26 8.98 31.38
CA THR A 18 -25.18 8.82 32.37
C THR A 18 -24.03 8.06 31.71
N PHE A 19 -22.91 8.74 31.45
CA PHE A 19 -21.66 8.09 31.08
C PHE A 19 -21.08 7.34 32.29
N LEU A 20 -21.11 6.01 32.24
CA LEU A 20 -20.35 5.15 33.16
C LEU A 20 -18.93 5.00 32.64
N THR A 21 -18.00 5.77 33.22
CA THR A 21 -16.56 5.57 33.09
C THR A 21 -16.15 4.31 33.86
N GLY A 22 -16.00 3.19 33.15
CA GLY A 22 -15.37 1.99 33.67
C GLY A 22 -13.85 2.18 33.73
N ILE A 23 -13.31 2.42 34.92
CA ILE A 23 -11.87 2.34 35.18
C ILE A 23 -11.49 0.85 35.13
N ALA A 24 -10.86 0.42 34.03
CA ALA A 24 -10.23 -0.88 33.95
C ALA A 24 -9.06 -0.93 34.93
N ALA A 25 -9.06 -1.94 35.79
CA ALA A 25 -7.97 -2.19 36.73
C ALA A 25 -6.68 -2.51 35.96
N ILE A 26 -5.68 -1.65 36.09
CA ILE A 26 -4.31 -1.88 35.61
C ILE A 26 -3.77 -3.07 36.41
N SER A 27 -3.68 -4.25 35.79
CA SER A 27 -2.92 -5.35 36.36
C SER A 27 -1.45 -4.94 36.37
N THR A 28 -0.84 -4.87 37.55
CA THR A 28 0.60 -4.68 37.71
C THR A 28 1.34 -5.89 37.16
N VAL A 29 1.66 -5.86 35.88
CA VAL A 29 2.71 -6.69 35.28
C VAL A 29 4.00 -6.31 36.00
N GLY A 30 4.70 -7.28 36.58
CA GLY A 30 5.98 -7.03 37.24
C GLY A 30 6.89 -6.26 36.29
N THR A 31 7.39 -5.10 36.74
CA THR A 31 8.35 -4.30 35.98
C THR A 31 9.53 -5.20 35.62
N PRO A 32 9.83 -5.42 34.33
CA PRO A 32 11.07 -6.07 33.94
C PRO A 32 12.23 -5.29 34.59
N GLY A 33 13.23 -6.01 35.10
CA GLY A 33 14.46 -5.36 35.59
C GLY A 33 15.07 -4.48 34.49
N PRO A 34 15.92 -3.49 34.84
CA PRO A 34 16.51 -2.59 33.85
C PRO A 34 17.20 -3.40 32.74
N PRO A 35 17.05 -2.99 31.46
CA PRO A 35 17.64 -3.73 30.35
C PRO A 35 19.15 -3.82 30.53
N ARG A 36 19.72 -5.01 30.32
CA ARG A 36 21.16 -5.26 30.51
C ARG A 36 22.04 -4.52 29.51
N HIS A 37 21.48 -4.21 28.33
CA HIS A 37 22.16 -3.52 27.24
C HIS A 37 21.25 -2.39 26.73
N THR A 38 21.86 -1.29 26.29
CA THR A 38 21.18 -0.21 25.59
C THR A 38 22.16 0.38 24.60
N ASN A 39 21.78 0.43 23.32
CA ASN A 39 22.57 0.97 22.22
C ASN A 39 21.97 2.30 21.73
N ARG A 40 22.50 2.84 20.62
CA ARG A 40 22.14 4.18 20.11
C ARG A 40 20.73 4.28 19.56
N LEU A 41 20.12 3.16 19.15
CA LEU A 41 18.79 3.15 18.57
C LEU A 41 17.69 3.61 19.54
N ILE A 42 17.98 3.69 20.86
CA ILE A 42 17.06 4.24 21.86
C ILE A 42 16.67 5.71 21.59
N ASN A 43 17.47 6.42 20.78
CA ASN A 43 17.22 7.81 20.41
C ASN A 43 16.42 7.96 19.11
N GLU A 44 16.11 6.86 18.42
CA GLU A 44 15.34 6.86 17.19
C GLU A 44 13.83 6.97 17.46
N LYS A 45 13.07 7.27 16.41
CA LYS A 45 11.60 7.30 16.47
C LYS A 45 10.94 6.10 15.78
N SER A 46 11.63 5.49 14.82
CA SER A 46 11.18 4.25 14.17
C SER A 46 10.81 3.18 15.20
N PRO A 47 9.57 2.65 15.18
CA PRO A 47 9.23 1.51 16.01
C PRO A 47 10.14 0.29 15.74
N TYR A 48 10.57 0.08 14.49
CA TYR A 48 11.50 -0.99 14.13
C TYR A 48 12.87 -0.81 14.80
N LEU A 49 13.46 0.38 14.73
CA LEU A 49 14.78 0.61 15.33
C LEU A 49 14.71 0.54 16.87
N LEU A 50 13.66 1.09 17.47
CA LEU A 50 13.45 1.05 18.92
C LEU A 50 13.28 -0.36 19.46
N GLN A 51 12.66 -1.29 18.72
CA GLN A 51 12.57 -2.71 19.09
C GLN A 51 13.96 -3.31 19.34
N HIS A 52 14.99 -2.85 18.62
CA HIS A 52 16.36 -3.37 18.73
C HIS A 52 17.26 -2.60 19.70
N ALA A 53 16.75 -1.56 20.37
CA ALA A 53 17.55 -0.65 21.22
C ALA A 53 18.21 -1.32 22.43
N HIS A 54 17.68 -2.47 22.86
CA HIS A 54 18.16 -3.22 24.03
C HIS A 54 18.87 -4.53 23.70
N ASN A 55 19.14 -4.78 22.42
CA ASN A 55 19.89 -5.95 22.00
C ASN A 55 21.36 -5.86 22.46
N PRO A 56 22.05 -6.98 22.73
CA PRO A 56 23.47 -7.01 23.07
C PRO A 56 24.39 -6.52 21.94
N VAL A 57 23.91 -6.52 20.69
CA VAL A 57 24.60 -5.90 19.55
C VAL A 57 24.61 -4.36 19.71
N ASP A 58 25.77 -3.73 19.54
CA ASP A 58 25.96 -2.27 19.55
C ASP A 58 25.49 -1.68 18.22
N TRP A 59 24.17 -1.58 18.06
CA TRP A 59 23.56 -1.05 16.86
C TRP A 59 23.75 0.47 16.72
N TYR A 60 24.02 0.88 15.48
CA TYR A 60 23.99 2.27 15.02
C TYR A 60 22.82 2.46 14.04
N PRO A 61 22.17 3.63 14.05
CA PRO A 61 21.34 4.04 12.91
C PRO A 61 22.23 4.29 11.69
N TRP A 62 21.63 4.31 10.49
CA TRP A 62 22.35 4.70 9.27
C TRP A 62 22.76 6.17 9.32
N GLY A 63 24.05 6.44 9.46
CA GLY A 63 24.54 7.81 9.55
C GLY A 63 26.04 7.93 9.72
N GLN A 64 26.52 9.18 9.71
CA GLN A 64 27.94 9.52 9.65
C GLN A 64 28.76 8.96 10.81
N GLU A 65 28.19 8.89 12.02
CA GLU A 65 28.87 8.31 13.20
C GLU A 65 29.32 6.88 12.94
N ALA A 66 28.44 6.04 12.37
CA ALA A 66 28.76 4.65 12.06
C ALA A 66 29.80 4.54 10.95
N PHE A 67 29.70 5.39 9.93
CA PHE A 67 30.63 5.39 8.79
C PHE A 67 32.03 5.82 9.21
N ASP A 68 32.14 6.87 10.02
CA ASP A 68 33.40 7.37 10.53
C ASP A 68 34.06 6.36 11.47
N LYS A 69 33.27 5.67 12.31
CA LYS A 69 33.75 4.57 13.14
C LYS A 69 34.31 3.43 12.28
N ALA A 70 33.58 2.98 11.26
CA ALA A 70 34.01 1.90 10.38
C ALA A 70 35.34 2.23 9.67
N LYS A 71 35.50 3.49 9.21
CA LYS A 71 36.73 3.98 8.59
C LYS A 71 37.88 4.09 9.58
N THR A 72 37.63 4.69 10.75
CA THR A 72 38.66 4.93 11.77
C THR A 72 39.18 3.62 12.35
N GLU A 73 38.30 2.66 12.62
CA GLU A 73 38.68 1.34 13.16
C GLU A 73 39.08 0.35 12.06
N ASN A 74 38.94 0.71 10.79
CA ASN A 74 39.17 -0.18 9.64
C ASN A 74 38.38 -1.50 9.76
N LYS A 75 37.11 -1.40 10.16
CA LYS A 75 36.18 -2.51 10.34
C LYS A 75 35.15 -2.57 9.22
N LEU A 76 34.76 -3.79 8.86
CA LEU A 76 33.61 -4.01 7.99
C LEU A 76 32.33 -3.52 8.66
N ILE A 77 31.34 -3.17 7.85
CA ILE A 77 30.00 -2.85 8.30
C ILE A 77 29.11 -4.08 8.10
N PHE A 78 28.35 -4.44 9.13
CA PHE A 78 27.21 -5.34 9.00
C PHE A 78 25.94 -4.50 8.92
N LEU A 79 25.30 -4.48 7.76
CA LEU A 79 24.05 -3.78 7.51
C LEU A 79 22.89 -4.77 7.62
N SER A 80 21.96 -4.50 8.54
CA SER A 80 20.70 -5.23 8.66
C SER A 80 19.52 -4.30 8.34
N VAL A 81 18.72 -4.67 7.35
CA VAL A 81 17.55 -3.90 6.89
C VAL A 81 16.27 -4.71 7.08
N GLY A 82 15.22 -4.07 7.60
CA GLY A 82 13.91 -4.68 7.83
C GLY A 82 12.84 -3.63 8.17
N TYR A 83 11.72 -4.07 8.73
CA TYR A 83 10.61 -3.21 9.17
C TYR A 83 9.83 -3.87 10.30
N SER A 84 9.05 -3.08 11.04
CA SER A 84 8.54 -3.42 12.38
C SER A 84 7.51 -4.55 12.42
N THR A 85 6.78 -4.77 11.32
CA THR A 85 5.68 -5.74 11.22
C THR A 85 6.10 -7.05 10.56
N CYS A 86 7.38 -7.17 10.19
CA CYS A 86 7.91 -8.31 9.46
C CYS A 86 8.20 -9.50 10.39
N HIS A 87 7.46 -10.60 10.22
CA HIS A 87 7.66 -11.83 11.00
C HIS A 87 9.12 -12.34 10.97
N TRP A 88 9.72 -12.47 9.78
CA TRP A 88 11.10 -12.96 9.66
C TRP A 88 12.14 -12.04 10.29
N CYS A 89 11.86 -10.74 10.42
CA CYS A 89 12.72 -9.83 11.16
C CYS A 89 12.69 -10.12 12.66
N HIS A 90 11.52 -10.45 13.21
CA HIS A 90 11.37 -10.88 14.60
C HIS A 90 12.08 -12.20 14.87
N VAL A 91 11.95 -13.17 13.96
CA VAL A 91 12.65 -14.47 14.06
C VAL A 91 14.17 -14.26 14.11
N MET A 92 14.73 -13.45 13.20
CA MET A 92 16.16 -13.14 13.21
C MET A 92 16.60 -12.39 14.47
N GLU A 93 15.76 -11.51 15.00
CA GLU A 93 16.05 -10.84 16.26
C GLU A 93 16.14 -11.83 17.43
N GLU A 94 15.11 -12.65 17.59
CA GLU A 94 14.98 -13.56 18.72
C GLU A 94 16.07 -14.62 18.71
N GLU A 95 16.32 -15.23 17.56
CA GLU A 95 17.29 -16.32 17.43
C GLU A 95 18.75 -15.82 17.42
N SER A 96 19.01 -14.65 16.83
CA SER A 96 20.39 -14.19 16.60
C SER A 96 20.74 -12.90 17.36
N PHE A 97 19.99 -11.81 17.16
CA PHE A 97 20.41 -10.50 17.69
C PHE A 97 20.26 -10.34 19.21
N LYS A 98 19.42 -11.14 19.86
CA LYS A 98 19.33 -11.23 21.34
C LYS A 98 20.37 -12.16 21.97
N SER A 99 21.06 -12.99 21.19
CA SER A 99 22.12 -13.86 21.69
C SER A 99 23.34 -13.03 22.08
N LYS A 100 23.78 -13.16 23.35
CA LYS A 100 24.99 -12.49 23.83
C LYS A 100 26.23 -12.95 23.06
N GLU A 101 26.34 -14.25 22.77
CA GLU A 101 27.50 -14.79 22.05
C GLU A 101 27.61 -14.20 20.64
N ILE A 102 26.51 -14.21 19.89
CA ILE A 102 26.47 -13.61 18.54
C ILE A 102 26.72 -12.11 18.63
N GLY A 103 26.11 -11.43 19.61
CA GLY A 103 26.34 -10.00 19.86
C GLY A 103 27.80 -9.65 20.13
N ASP A 104 28.49 -10.44 20.94
CA ASP A 104 29.92 -10.25 21.23
C ASP A 104 30.77 -10.39 19.95
N ILE A 105 30.52 -11.42 19.13
CA ILE A 105 31.20 -11.64 17.83
C ILE A 105 30.95 -10.46 16.89
N MET A 106 29.71 -10.00 16.80
CA MET A 106 29.31 -8.89 15.94
C MET A 106 30.03 -7.60 16.35
N ASN A 107 30.02 -7.27 17.63
CA ASN A 107 30.62 -6.04 18.17
C ASN A 107 32.16 -6.04 18.07
N GLU A 108 32.79 -7.21 18.17
CA GLU A 108 34.24 -7.36 18.03
C GLU A 108 34.69 -7.04 16.60
N HIS A 109 34.01 -7.60 15.60
CA HIS A 109 34.49 -7.62 14.22
C HIS A 109 33.85 -6.59 13.28
N PHE A 110 32.66 -6.09 13.60
CA PHE A 110 31.88 -5.26 12.69
C PHE A 110 31.41 -3.95 13.35
N VAL A 111 31.12 -2.96 12.51
CA VAL A 111 30.22 -1.86 12.87
C VAL A 111 28.82 -2.24 12.42
N CYS A 112 27.91 -2.45 13.38
CA CYS A 112 26.59 -2.97 13.11
C CYS A 112 25.60 -1.81 12.88
N ILE A 113 25.00 -1.75 11.70
CA ILE A 113 24.03 -0.72 11.32
C ILE A 113 22.67 -1.37 11.11
N LYS A 114 21.63 -0.78 11.73
CA LYS A 114 20.24 -1.20 11.60
C LYS A 114 19.46 -0.14 10.83
N VAL A 115 18.65 -0.58 9.87
CA VAL A 115 17.87 0.31 8.99
C VAL A 115 16.44 -0.15 8.87
N ASP A 116 15.52 0.79 9.11
CA ASP A 116 14.11 0.65 8.74
C ASP A 116 13.95 0.97 7.25
N ARG A 117 13.54 -0.02 6.44
CA ARG A 117 13.34 0.15 5.00
C ARG A 117 12.25 1.16 4.66
N GLU A 118 11.28 1.35 5.56
CA GLU A 118 10.15 2.25 5.32
C GLU A 118 10.58 3.71 5.42
N GLU A 119 11.56 3.98 6.28
CA GLU A 119 12.21 5.28 6.44
C GLU A 119 13.31 5.52 5.42
N ARG A 120 14.05 4.46 5.07
CA ARG A 120 15.20 4.51 4.15
C ARG A 120 15.04 3.54 2.97
N PRO A 121 14.01 3.71 2.11
CA PRO A 121 13.84 2.90 0.91
C PRO A 121 15.01 3.09 -0.07
N ASP A 122 15.71 4.21 0.00
CA ASP A 122 16.93 4.50 -0.74
C ASP A 122 18.08 3.53 -0.43
N VAL A 123 18.30 3.25 0.86
CA VAL A 123 19.31 2.30 1.32
C VAL A 123 18.87 0.88 0.98
N ASP A 124 17.62 0.55 1.31
CA ASP A 124 17.02 -0.76 1.06
C ASP A 124 17.14 -1.17 -0.42
N LYS A 125 16.70 -0.33 -1.36
CA LYS A 125 16.70 -0.64 -2.78
C LYS A 125 18.11 -0.93 -3.31
N VAL A 126 19.11 -0.10 -2.97
CA VAL A 126 20.50 -0.30 -3.43
C VAL A 126 21.05 -1.66 -3.01
N TYR A 127 20.86 -2.02 -1.74
CA TYR A 127 21.41 -3.26 -1.21
C TYR A 127 20.55 -4.48 -1.55
N MET A 128 19.24 -4.32 -1.74
CA MET A 128 18.37 -5.37 -2.26
C MET A 128 18.74 -5.73 -3.70
N THR A 129 19.02 -4.73 -4.56
CA THR A 129 19.52 -4.99 -5.92
C THR A 129 20.82 -5.78 -5.88
N PHE A 130 21.74 -5.45 -4.95
CA PHE A 130 22.97 -6.22 -4.75
C PHE A 130 22.69 -7.69 -4.37
N VAL A 131 21.82 -7.93 -3.37
CA VAL A 131 21.47 -9.28 -2.92
C VAL A 131 20.84 -10.06 -4.07
N GLN A 132 19.80 -9.53 -4.72
CA GLN A 132 19.13 -10.17 -5.85
C GLN A 132 20.10 -10.53 -6.99
N ALA A 133 21.04 -9.62 -7.32
CA ALA A 133 22.04 -9.86 -8.36
C ALA A 133 23.07 -10.95 -8.00
N THR A 134 23.32 -11.20 -6.72
CA THR A 134 24.37 -12.14 -6.27
C THR A 134 23.82 -13.49 -5.78
N SER A 135 22.61 -13.53 -5.20
CA SER A 135 21.97 -14.75 -4.72
C SER A 135 20.81 -15.25 -5.60
N GLY A 136 20.34 -14.45 -6.57
CA GLY A 136 19.20 -14.80 -7.43
C GLY A 136 17.82 -14.70 -6.75
N GLY A 137 17.78 -14.22 -5.51
CA GLY A 137 16.57 -14.01 -4.72
C GLY A 137 16.79 -12.90 -3.69
N GLY A 138 15.72 -12.41 -3.07
CA GLY A 138 15.78 -11.33 -2.09
C GLY A 138 14.59 -11.36 -1.15
N GLY A 139 14.63 -10.53 -0.11
CA GLY A 139 13.61 -10.45 0.92
C GLY A 139 14.16 -9.90 2.23
N TRP A 140 13.26 -9.70 3.19
CA TRP A 140 13.60 -9.21 4.53
C TRP A 140 13.48 -10.34 5.56
N PRO A 141 14.31 -10.34 6.62
CA PRO A 141 15.38 -9.40 6.92
C PRO A 141 16.52 -9.52 5.90
N MET A 142 17.12 -8.39 5.54
CA MET A 142 18.26 -8.34 4.63
C MET A 142 19.54 -8.13 5.44
N SER A 143 20.55 -8.97 5.18
CA SER A 143 21.84 -8.98 5.88
C SER A 143 22.97 -8.80 4.88
N VAL A 144 23.72 -7.70 4.96
CA VAL A 144 24.73 -7.32 3.97
C VAL A 144 26.02 -6.89 4.65
N TRP A 145 27.16 -7.34 4.13
CA TRP A 145 28.48 -6.92 4.57
C TRP A 145 29.07 -5.90 3.62
N LEU A 146 29.46 -4.76 4.17
CA LEU A 146 30.03 -3.63 3.44
C LEU A 146 31.46 -3.37 3.89
N THR A 147 32.26 -2.88 2.96
CA THR A 147 33.55 -2.24 3.27
C THR A 147 33.33 -0.94 4.06
N PRO A 148 34.37 -0.37 4.72
CA PRO A 148 34.27 0.95 5.37
C PRO A 148 33.80 2.09 4.44
N ASP A 149 33.92 1.90 3.12
CA ASP A 149 33.45 2.84 2.08
C ASP A 149 32.06 2.46 1.54
N LEU A 150 31.27 1.71 2.31
CA LEU A 150 29.87 1.31 2.04
C LEU A 150 29.67 0.36 0.84
N LYS A 151 30.75 -0.14 0.24
CA LYS A 151 30.68 -1.04 -0.93
C LYS A 151 30.30 -2.46 -0.49
N PRO A 152 29.23 -3.06 -1.04
CA PRO A 152 28.82 -4.42 -0.68
C PRO A 152 29.72 -5.47 -1.33
N PHE A 153 29.92 -6.60 -0.64
CA PHE A 153 30.66 -7.74 -1.20
C PHE A 153 30.10 -9.12 -0.81
N ALA A 154 29.24 -9.18 0.22
CA ALA A 154 28.51 -10.40 0.60
C ALA A 154 27.14 -10.00 1.15
N GLY A 155 26.13 -10.84 0.95
CA GLY A 155 24.81 -10.61 1.51
C GLY A 155 23.86 -11.78 1.31
N GLY A 156 22.73 -11.71 2.00
CA GLY A 156 21.65 -12.68 1.95
C GLY A 156 20.45 -12.18 2.74
N THR A 157 19.47 -13.05 2.95
CA THR A 157 18.27 -12.73 3.71
C THR A 157 18.41 -13.20 5.16
N TYR A 158 17.72 -14.28 5.52
CA TYR A 158 17.76 -14.93 6.81
C TYR A 158 18.96 -15.88 6.92
N PHE A 159 19.66 -15.82 8.05
CA PHE A 159 20.69 -16.79 8.42
C PHE A 159 20.32 -17.41 9.78
N PRO A 160 20.11 -18.73 9.87
CA PRO A 160 19.85 -19.38 11.15
C PRO A 160 21.05 -19.23 12.08
N PRO A 161 20.90 -19.26 13.41
CA PRO A 161 22.01 -19.00 14.33
C PRO A 161 23.14 -20.02 14.21
N GLU A 162 22.78 -21.30 14.04
CA GLU A 162 23.69 -22.45 14.03
C GLU A 162 23.77 -23.14 12.66
N ASP A 163 24.85 -23.88 12.44
CA ASP A 163 25.05 -24.69 11.23
C ASP A 163 24.03 -25.84 11.18
N GLY A 164 23.40 -26.02 10.02
CA GLY A 164 22.51 -27.14 9.74
C GLY A 164 23.08 -28.05 8.64
N VAL A 165 22.33 -29.11 8.32
CA VAL A 165 22.75 -30.07 7.28
C VAL A 165 22.91 -29.41 5.91
N ASN A 166 22.08 -28.40 5.60
CA ASN A 166 22.00 -27.77 4.28
C ASN A 166 22.22 -26.25 4.31
N HIS A 167 22.58 -25.67 5.45
CA HIS A 167 22.77 -24.23 5.59
C HIS A 167 23.91 -23.93 6.55
N VAL A 168 24.59 -22.81 6.30
CA VAL A 168 25.64 -22.30 7.18
C VAL A 168 24.99 -21.32 8.16
N GLY A 169 25.27 -21.50 9.43
CA GLY A 169 24.79 -20.68 10.53
C GLY A 169 25.44 -19.30 10.54
N PHE A 170 24.71 -18.34 11.09
CA PHE A 170 25.09 -16.94 11.15
C PHE A 170 26.41 -16.74 11.89
N ARG A 171 26.62 -17.48 12.98
CA ARG A 171 27.89 -17.51 13.72
C ARG A 171 29.08 -17.87 12.82
N THR A 172 28.95 -18.94 12.04
CA THR A 172 29.99 -19.41 11.12
C THR A 172 30.23 -18.42 9.98
N VAL A 173 29.16 -17.80 9.44
CA VAL A 173 29.27 -16.75 8.42
C VAL A 173 30.03 -15.54 8.94
N LEU A 174 29.69 -15.02 10.13
CA LEU A 174 30.33 -13.86 10.75
C LEU A 174 31.84 -14.06 10.91
N LEU A 175 32.25 -15.20 11.50
CA LEU A 175 33.65 -15.50 11.75
C LEU A 175 34.46 -15.65 10.45
N ARG A 176 33.89 -16.33 9.45
CA ARG A 176 34.56 -16.48 8.14
C ARG A 176 34.75 -15.15 7.44
N ILE A 177 33.76 -14.26 7.45
CA ILE A 177 33.89 -12.94 6.83
C ILE A 177 34.94 -12.08 7.56
N ALA A 178 34.97 -12.14 8.90
CA ALA A 178 35.98 -11.44 9.69
C ALA A 178 37.40 -11.94 9.39
N GLU A 179 37.59 -13.25 9.27
CA GLU A 179 38.87 -13.87 8.86
C GLU A 179 39.28 -13.43 7.45
N GLN A 180 38.37 -13.45 6.48
CA GLN A 180 38.66 -13.00 5.12
C GLN A 180 39.05 -11.53 5.04
N TRP A 181 38.47 -10.66 5.87
CA TRP A 181 38.89 -9.25 5.95
C TRP A 181 40.31 -9.08 6.47
N LYS A 182 40.72 -9.94 7.41
CA LYS A 182 42.06 -9.90 7.98
C LYS A 182 43.11 -10.46 7.02
N GLU A 183 42.80 -11.55 6.33
CA GLU A 183 43.79 -12.29 5.52
C GLU A 183 43.81 -11.86 4.04
N ASN A 184 42.65 -11.50 3.47
CA ASN A 184 42.46 -11.30 2.03
C ASN A 184 41.80 -9.96 1.69
N LYS A 185 42.11 -8.91 2.46
CA LYS A 185 41.51 -7.57 2.34
C LYS A 185 41.48 -7.03 0.90
N ASP A 186 42.61 -7.06 0.19
CA ASP A 186 42.73 -6.49 -1.15
C ASP A 186 41.85 -7.22 -2.17
N ALA A 187 41.70 -8.54 -2.03
CA ALA A 187 40.82 -9.33 -2.87
C ALA A 187 39.34 -8.98 -2.65
N LEU A 188 38.93 -8.75 -1.39
CA LEU A 188 37.57 -8.31 -1.05
C LEU A 188 37.29 -6.90 -1.59
N LEU A 189 38.23 -5.97 -1.43
CA LEU A 189 38.11 -4.62 -1.99
C LEU A 189 37.96 -4.68 -3.52
N GLY A 190 38.80 -5.46 -4.20
CA GLY A 190 38.70 -5.67 -5.65
C GLY A 190 37.37 -6.30 -6.07
N SER A 191 36.85 -7.26 -5.30
CA SER A 191 35.53 -7.87 -5.54
C SER A 191 34.40 -6.86 -5.38
N SER A 192 34.40 -6.09 -4.28
CA SER A 192 33.38 -5.07 -3.99
C SER A 192 33.32 -4.01 -5.09
N GLN A 193 34.48 -3.61 -5.64
CA GLN A 193 34.56 -2.62 -6.71
C GLN A 193 33.95 -3.18 -8.01
N ARG A 194 34.28 -4.41 -8.40
CA ARG A 194 33.72 -5.06 -9.59
C ARG A 194 32.21 -5.23 -9.49
N ILE A 195 31.71 -5.63 -8.33
CA ILE A 195 30.27 -5.77 -8.06
C ILE A 195 29.58 -4.41 -8.21
N LEU A 196 30.13 -3.36 -7.60
CA LEU A 196 29.56 -2.02 -7.69
C LEU A 196 29.53 -1.49 -9.13
N GLU A 197 30.59 -1.72 -9.91
CA GLU A 197 30.65 -1.37 -11.33
C GLU A 197 29.61 -2.15 -12.15
N ALA A 198 29.44 -3.45 -11.88
CA ALA A 198 28.41 -4.26 -12.53
C ALA A 198 27.00 -3.74 -12.19
N LEU A 199 26.74 -3.44 -10.92
CA LEU A 199 25.46 -2.86 -10.49
C LEU A 199 25.19 -1.51 -11.15
N ARG A 200 26.20 -0.64 -11.29
CA ARG A 200 26.08 0.61 -12.07
C ARG A 200 25.67 0.34 -13.51
N HIS A 201 26.34 -0.59 -14.18
CA HIS A 201 26.03 -0.92 -15.57
C HIS A 201 24.63 -1.52 -15.75
N THR A 202 24.16 -2.34 -14.81
CA THR A 202 22.83 -2.96 -14.89
C THR A 202 21.70 -2.02 -14.47
N SER A 203 21.94 -1.13 -13.50
CA SER A 203 20.95 -0.15 -13.02
C SER A 203 20.87 1.13 -13.87
N GLU A 204 21.89 1.40 -14.69
CA GLU A 204 21.84 2.51 -15.64
C GLU A 204 20.82 2.24 -16.74
N ILE A 205 19.65 2.86 -16.61
CA ILE A 205 18.70 3.00 -17.70
C ILE A 205 19.32 3.93 -18.75
N ARG A 206 19.89 3.34 -19.80
CA ARG A 206 20.56 4.06 -20.88
C ARG A 206 19.61 4.28 -22.04
N VAL A 207 19.43 5.54 -22.40
CA VAL A 207 18.75 5.95 -23.63
C VAL A 207 19.64 5.53 -24.81
N GLN A 208 19.18 4.58 -25.63
CA GLN A 208 19.88 4.20 -26.86
C GLN A 208 19.41 5.09 -28.03
N GLY A 209 20.28 5.94 -28.56
CA GLY A 209 20.03 6.72 -29.79
C GLY A 209 18.89 7.74 -29.70
N GLN A 210 18.18 7.97 -30.82
CA GLN A 210 16.93 8.74 -30.84
C GLN A 210 15.80 7.90 -30.23
N ALA A 211 15.79 7.79 -28.90
CA ALA A 211 14.81 6.97 -28.20
C ALA A 211 13.42 7.63 -28.27
N SER A 212 12.47 6.94 -28.89
CA SER A 212 11.06 7.26 -28.84
C SER A 212 10.34 6.35 -27.84
N PRO A 213 9.19 6.78 -27.29
CA PRO A 213 8.28 5.88 -26.57
C PRO A 213 7.99 4.62 -27.40
N PRO A 214 7.86 3.44 -26.78
CA PRO A 214 7.52 2.22 -27.51
C PRO A 214 6.08 2.27 -28.05
N PRO A 215 5.73 1.48 -29.08
CA PRO A 215 4.36 1.39 -29.58
C PRO A 215 3.42 0.83 -28.52
N ALA A 216 2.38 1.59 -28.15
CA ALA A 216 1.43 1.17 -27.09
C ALA A 216 0.82 -0.20 -27.37
N LYS A 217 0.36 -0.45 -28.60
CA LYS A 217 -0.31 -1.70 -28.98
C LYS A 217 0.57 -2.93 -28.71
N GLU A 218 1.81 -2.91 -29.19
CA GLU A 218 2.73 -4.06 -29.07
C GLU A 218 3.05 -4.38 -27.61
N VAL A 219 3.32 -3.34 -26.82
CA VAL A 219 3.63 -3.48 -25.40
C VAL A 219 2.41 -3.98 -24.61
N MET A 220 1.22 -3.42 -24.87
CA MET A 220 -0.04 -3.85 -24.25
C MET A 220 -0.37 -5.30 -24.57
N ASP A 221 -0.32 -5.69 -25.84
CA ASP A 221 -0.60 -7.07 -26.28
C ASP A 221 0.39 -8.05 -25.63
N THR A 222 1.67 -7.71 -25.60
CA THR A 222 2.71 -8.56 -24.99
C THR A 222 2.49 -8.71 -23.48
N CYS A 223 2.17 -7.62 -22.78
CA CYS A 223 1.88 -7.65 -21.35
C CYS A 223 0.67 -8.53 -21.04
N PHE A 224 -0.43 -8.36 -21.79
CA PHE A 224 -1.63 -9.17 -21.65
C PHE A 224 -1.34 -10.66 -21.89
N GLN A 225 -0.58 -11.00 -22.94
CA GLN A 225 -0.23 -12.38 -23.23
C GLN A 225 0.65 -13.01 -22.13
N GLN A 226 1.58 -12.25 -21.55
CA GLN A 226 2.39 -12.71 -20.43
C GLN A 226 1.51 -12.97 -19.19
N LEU A 227 0.64 -12.01 -18.83
CA LEU A 227 -0.28 -12.16 -17.68
C LEU A 227 -1.27 -13.32 -17.88
N SER A 228 -1.83 -13.47 -19.09
CA SER A 228 -2.76 -14.55 -19.42
C SER A 228 -2.10 -15.93 -19.34
N ARG A 229 -0.78 -16.04 -19.52
CA ARG A 229 -0.04 -17.31 -19.38
C ARG A 229 0.29 -17.65 -17.93
N SER A 230 0.50 -16.64 -17.08
CA SER A 230 0.79 -16.81 -15.65
C SER A 230 -0.47 -16.90 -14.79
N TYR A 231 -1.64 -16.63 -15.37
CA TYR A 231 -2.91 -16.57 -14.66
C TYR A 231 -3.33 -17.92 -14.09
N ASP A 232 -3.76 -17.90 -12.83
CA ASP A 232 -4.35 -19.05 -12.16
C ASP A 232 -5.87 -19.06 -12.42
N GLU A 233 -6.32 -19.98 -13.28
CA GLU A 233 -7.74 -20.12 -13.64
C GLU A 233 -8.63 -20.58 -12.48
N GLU A 234 -8.07 -21.28 -11.48
CA GLU A 234 -8.83 -21.85 -10.37
C GLU A 234 -8.98 -20.85 -9.21
N TYR A 235 -7.90 -20.15 -8.86
CA TYR A 235 -7.86 -19.28 -7.69
C TYR A 235 -7.62 -17.80 -8.01
N GLY A 236 -7.48 -17.42 -9.28
CA GLY A 236 -7.10 -16.06 -9.66
C GLY A 236 -5.68 -15.68 -9.21
N GLY A 237 -5.20 -14.53 -9.66
CA GLY A 237 -3.82 -14.09 -9.46
C GLY A 237 -2.84 -14.62 -10.51
N PHE A 238 -1.57 -14.23 -10.36
CA PHE A 238 -0.55 -14.34 -11.43
C PHE A 238 0.75 -15.01 -10.96
N SER A 239 0.76 -15.59 -9.76
CA SER A 239 1.87 -16.38 -9.22
C SER A 239 1.35 -17.67 -8.58
N LYS A 240 2.22 -18.66 -8.39
CA LYS A 240 1.83 -19.92 -7.72
C LYS A 240 1.77 -19.76 -6.21
N CYS A 241 2.92 -19.63 -5.55
CA CYS A 241 3.05 -19.28 -4.14
C CYS A 241 4.45 -18.70 -3.88
N PRO A 242 4.59 -17.64 -3.05
CA PRO A 242 3.53 -16.84 -2.44
C PRO A 242 2.69 -16.05 -3.48
N LYS A 243 1.48 -15.66 -3.10
CA LYS A 243 0.55 -14.84 -3.89
C LYS A 243 0.40 -13.45 -3.27
N PHE A 244 0.73 -12.42 -4.04
CA PHE A 244 0.58 -11.01 -3.70
C PHE A 244 -0.59 -10.38 -4.45
N PRO A 245 -1.38 -9.48 -3.83
CA PRO A 245 -2.51 -8.83 -4.48
C PRO A 245 -2.18 -8.12 -5.80
N SER A 246 -0.99 -7.50 -5.88
CA SER A 246 -0.44 -6.85 -7.07
C SER A 246 -1.44 -5.97 -7.86
N PRO A 247 -2.04 -4.91 -7.26
CA PRO A 247 -3.10 -4.11 -7.90
C PRO A 247 -2.72 -3.50 -9.27
N VAL A 248 -1.43 -3.29 -9.52
CA VAL A 248 -0.89 -2.84 -10.80
C VAL A 248 -1.26 -3.73 -11.98
N ASN A 249 -1.28 -5.07 -11.79
CA ASN A 249 -1.71 -6.02 -12.83
C ASN A 249 -3.19 -5.83 -13.15
N LEU A 250 -4.01 -5.61 -12.12
CA LEU A 250 -5.45 -5.44 -12.25
C LEU A 250 -5.79 -4.10 -12.91
N ASN A 251 -5.08 -3.02 -12.56
CA ASN A 251 -5.19 -1.71 -13.22
C ASN A 251 -4.89 -1.80 -14.72
N PHE A 252 -3.82 -2.52 -15.08
CA PHE A 252 -3.49 -2.81 -16.47
C PHE A 252 -4.63 -3.58 -17.15
N LEU A 253 -5.14 -4.66 -16.56
CA LEU A 253 -6.20 -5.49 -17.15
C LEU A 253 -7.51 -4.73 -17.36
N PHE A 254 -7.93 -3.88 -16.42
CA PHE A 254 -9.11 -3.02 -16.61
C PHE A 254 -8.90 -2.01 -17.74
N THR A 255 -7.70 -1.43 -17.86
CA THR A 255 -7.39 -0.52 -18.97
C THR A 255 -7.36 -1.27 -20.30
N TYR A 256 -6.77 -2.47 -20.33
CA TYR A 256 -6.74 -3.33 -21.51
C TYR A 256 -8.15 -3.71 -21.96
N TRP A 257 -9.02 -4.13 -21.03
CA TRP A 257 -10.42 -4.41 -21.30
C TRP A 257 -11.13 -3.20 -21.91
N ALA A 258 -11.01 -2.03 -21.29
CA ALA A 258 -11.67 -0.82 -21.76
C ALA A 258 -11.26 -0.45 -23.19
N LEU A 259 -10.02 -0.71 -23.59
CA LEU A 259 -9.53 -0.47 -24.96
C LEU A 259 -9.87 -1.60 -25.96
N HIS A 260 -10.34 -2.77 -25.49
CA HIS A 260 -10.55 -3.98 -26.30
C HIS A 260 -11.91 -4.66 -26.03
N GLN A 261 -12.94 -3.91 -25.64
CA GLN A 261 -14.21 -4.49 -25.16
C GLN A 261 -14.89 -5.46 -26.13
N THR A 262 -14.73 -5.24 -27.44
CA THR A 262 -15.36 -6.06 -28.47
C THR A 262 -14.55 -7.31 -28.82
N THR A 263 -13.41 -7.56 -28.17
CA THR A 263 -12.56 -8.71 -28.46
C THR A 263 -12.63 -9.78 -27.36
N PRO A 264 -12.39 -11.06 -27.70
CA PRO A 264 -12.29 -12.12 -26.70
C PRO A 264 -11.20 -11.85 -25.64
N GLU A 265 -10.09 -11.23 -26.04
CA GLU A 265 -9.01 -10.84 -25.14
C GLU A 265 -9.46 -9.78 -24.13
N GLY A 266 -10.24 -8.77 -24.55
CA GLY A 266 -10.81 -7.79 -23.64
C GLY A 266 -11.74 -8.44 -22.60
N ALA A 267 -12.64 -9.31 -23.05
CA ALA A 267 -13.52 -10.07 -22.15
C ALA A 267 -12.73 -10.95 -21.16
N ARG A 268 -11.64 -11.58 -21.62
CA ARG A 268 -10.74 -12.37 -20.78
C ARG A 268 -10.00 -11.50 -19.77
N ALA A 269 -9.50 -10.32 -20.16
CA ALA A 269 -8.83 -9.39 -19.25
C ALA A 269 -9.76 -8.97 -18.09
N LEU A 270 -11.02 -8.65 -18.40
CA LEU A 270 -12.03 -8.31 -17.39
C LEU A 270 -12.30 -9.49 -16.45
N GLN A 271 -12.50 -10.69 -17.01
CA GLN A 271 -12.75 -11.90 -16.22
C GLN A 271 -11.58 -12.19 -15.26
N MET A 272 -10.34 -12.12 -15.74
CA MET A 272 -9.15 -12.35 -14.92
C MET A 272 -9.07 -11.38 -13.73
N ALA A 273 -9.34 -10.10 -13.98
CA ALA A 273 -9.28 -9.08 -12.95
C ALA A 273 -10.39 -9.24 -11.89
N LEU A 274 -11.65 -9.36 -12.33
CA LEU A 274 -12.79 -9.52 -11.41
C LEU A 274 -12.73 -10.84 -10.64
N HIS A 275 -12.32 -11.94 -11.28
CA HIS A 275 -12.15 -13.22 -10.61
C HIS A 275 -11.06 -13.16 -9.54
N THR A 276 -9.91 -12.57 -9.85
CA THR A 276 -8.83 -12.38 -8.87
C THR A 276 -9.30 -11.60 -7.65
N LEU A 277 -10.00 -10.48 -7.86
CA LEU A 277 -10.58 -9.67 -6.77
C LEU A 277 -11.59 -10.47 -5.93
N LYS A 278 -12.45 -11.28 -6.56
CA LYS A 278 -13.39 -12.16 -5.83
C LYS A 278 -12.64 -13.20 -5.00
N MET A 279 -11.64 -13.86 -5.57
CA MET A 279 -10.89 -14.91 -4.87
C MET A 279 -10.05 -14.37 -3.71
N MET A 280 -9.51 -13.15 -3.81
CA MET A 280 -8.85 -12.50 -2.68
C MET A 280 -9.84 -12.15 -1.56
N ALA A 281 -10.98 -11.51 -1.90
CA ALA A 281 -11.97 -11.10 -0.91
C ALA A 281 -12.68 -12.28 -0.20
N LEU A 282 -12.73 -13.44 -0.85
CA LEU A 282 -13.25 -14.68 -0.26
C LEU A 282 -12.15 -15.50 0.44
N GLY A 283 -10.88 -15.15 0.23
CA GLY A 283 -9.72 -15.82 0.79
C GLY A 283 -9.41 -15.42 2.24
N GLY A 284 -8.58 -16.20 2.92
CA GLY A 284 -8.10 -15.88 4.26
C GLY A 284 -7.06 -14.75 4.30
N ILE A 285 -6.62 -14.26 3.14
CA ILE A 285 -5.93 -12.97 3.03
C ILE A 285 -6.84 -11.79 3.42
N HIS A 286 -8.16 -11.92 3.31
CA HIS A 286 -9.13 -10.96 3.82
C HIS A 286 -9.53 -11.31 5.25
N ASP A 287 -9.38 -10.38 6.19
CA ASP A 287 -9.74 -10.60 7.58
C ASP A 287 -11.26 -10.51 7.78
N HIS A 288 -11.96 -11.64 7.69
CA HIS A 288 -13.41 -11.72 7.79
C HIS A 288 -14.03 -11.29 9.14
N ILE A 289 -13.22 -11.04 10.17
CA ILE A 289 -13.69 -10.51 11.48
C ILE A 289 -13.26 -9.07 11.67
N GLY A 290 -12.02 -8.77 11.28
CA GLY A 290 -11.36 -7.50 11.50
C GLY A 290 -11.34 -6.52 10.36
N GLN A 291 -11.85 -6.93 9.21
CA GLN A 291 -11.84 -6.15 7.99
C GLN A 291 -10.42 -5.86 7.47
N GLY A 292 -10.31 -5.45 6.22
CA GLY A 292 -9.05 -5.17 5.55
C GLY A 292 -8.24 -6.42 5.19
N PHE A 293 -7.20 -6.21 4.40
CA PHE A 293 -6.40 -7.29 3.83
C PHE A 293 -5.06 -7.46 4.52
N HIS A 294 -4.65 -8.71 4.72
CA HIS A 294 -3.26 -9.07 4.98
C HIS A 294 -2.41 -8.90 3.72
N ARG A 295 -1.10 -8.74 3.89
CA ARG A 295 -0.20 -8.34 2.79
C ARG A 295 -0.11 -9.36 1.66
N TYR A 296 0.05 -10.64 1.98
CA TYR A 296 0.13 -11.71 0.97
C TYR A 296 -0.19 -13.09 1.53
N SER A 297 -0.52 -14.02 0.64
CA SER A 297 -0.79 -15.42 0.95
C SER A 297 0.44 -16.28 0.68
N ILE A 298 0.79 -17.19 1.59
CA ILE A 298 1.90 -18.15 1.43
C ILE A 298 1.52 -19.35 0.57
N ASP A 299 0.24 -19.51 0.27
CA ASP A 299 -0.29 -20.54 -0.62
C ASP A 299 -1.03 -19.97 -1.84
N GLN A 300 -1.30 -20.86 -2.81
CA GLN A 300 -1.96 -20.51 -4.07
C GLN A 300 -3.45 -20.20 -3.92
N HIS A 301 -4.08 -20.55 -2.82
CA HIS A 301 -5.53 -20.51 -2.67
C HIS A 301 -6.02 -19.24 -1.99
N TRP A 302 -5.13 -18.26 -1.76
CA TRP A 302 -5.36 -17.07 -0.96
C TRP A 302 -5.77 -17.40 0.49
N HIS A 303 -5.32 -18.55 1.04
CA HIS A 303 -5.83 -19.03 2.32
C HIS A 303 -4.99 -18.59 3.52
N VAL A 304 -3.73 -18.96 3.60
CA VAL A 304 -2.88 -18.67 4.75
C VAL A 304 -2.08 -17.39 4.46
N PRO A 305 -2.34 -16.28 5.16
CA PRO A 305 -1.57 -15.06 4.98
C PRO A 305 -0.31 -15.04 5.84
N HIS A 306 0.64 -14.17 5.50
CA HIS A 306 1.39 -13.48 6.54
C HIS A 306 0.53 -12.34 7.08
N PHE A 307 0.31 -12.30 8.38
CA PHE A 307 -0.81 -11.55 8.98
C PHE A 307 -0.59 -10.04 9.09
N GLU A 308 0.56 -9.53 8.63
CA GLU A 308 0.83 -8.10 8.55
C GLU A 308 -0.21 -7.40 7.64
N LYS A 309 -0.67 -6.23 8.06
CA LYS A 309 -1.58 -5.39 7.27
C LYS A 309 -0.93 -4.05 7.02
N MET A 310 -0.70 -3.74 5.74
CA MET A 310 0.05 -2.57 5.31
C MET A 310 -0.89 -1.51 4.73
N LEU A 311 -0.65 -0.23 5.06
CA LEU A 311 -1.46 0.89 4.57
C LEU A 311 -1.46 0.99 3.03
N TYR A 312 -0.30 0.79 2.40
CA TYR A 312 -0.18 0.87 0.95
C TYR A 312 -0.99 -0.22 0.22
N ASP A 313 -1.15 -1.40 0.83
CA ASP A 313 -2.01 -2.47 0.29
C ASP A 313 -3.48 -2.06 0.41
N GLN A 314 -3.91 -1.56 1.57
CA GLN A 314 -5.29 -1.09 1.76
C GLN A 314 -5.65 0.03 0.78
N GLY A 315 -4.79 1.04 0.62
CA GLY A 315 -5.05 2.17 -0.27
C GLY A 315 -5.20 1.76 -1.73
N GLN A 316 -4.30 0.91 -2.22
CA GLN A 316 -4.37 0.40 -3.60
C GLN A 316 -5.56 -0.55 -3.79
N LEU A 317 -5.88 -1.38 -2.80
CA LEU A 317 -7.02 -2.30 -2.86
C LEU A 317 -8.35 -1.53 -2.86
N ALA A 318 -8.52 -0.52 -2.00
CA ALA A 318 -9.70 0.34 -2.01
C ALA A 318 -9.92 0.98 -3.40
N ALA A 319 -8.86 1.47 -4.04
CA ALA A 319 -8.94 2.05 -5.38
C ALA A 319 -9.33 1.02 -6.45
N ILE A 320 -8.72 -0.18 -6.48
CA ILE A 320 -9.01 -1.18 -7.52
C ILE A 320 -10.39 -1.84 -7.33
N TYR A 321 -10.84 -2.06 -6.09
CA TYR A 321 -12.19 -2.54 -5.83
C TYR A 321 -13.25 -1.48 -6.20
N SER A 322 -12.97 -0.20 -5.99
CA SER A 322 -13.84 0.90 -6.46
C SER A 322 -14.00 0.89 -7.98
N LYS A 323 -12.91 0.65 -8.72
CA LYS A 323 -12.97 0.49 -10.19
C LYS A 323 -13.76 -0.75 -10.60
N ALA A 324 -13.59 -1.86 -9.89
CA ALA A 324 -14.35 -3.08 -10.14
C ALA A 324 -15.86 -2.84 -9.97
N PHE A 325 -16.27 -2.07 -8.95
CA PHE A 325 -17.65 -1.64 -8.76
C PHE A 325 -18.15 -0.75 -9.91
N GLN A 326 -17.39 0.29 -10.30
CA GLN A 326 -17.74 1.15 -11.43
C GLN A 326 -17.93 0.38 -12.75
N ILE A 327 -17.14 -0.66 -12.97
CA ILE A 327 -17.18 -1.47 -14.21
C ILE A 327 -18.35 -2.46 -14.19
N SER A 328 -18.54 -3.16 -13.06
CA SER A 328 -19.47 -4.29 -12.98
C SER A 328 -20.85 -3.94 -12.44
N GLY A 329 -20.96 -2.89 -11.63
CA GLY A 329 -22.14 -2.58 -10.82
C GLY A 329 -22.42 -3.61 -9.72
N ASP A 330 -21.51 -4.54 -9.44
CA ASP A 330 -21.67 -5.61 -8.44
C ASP A 330 -21.37 -5.06 -7.04
N GLU A 331 -22.41 -4.92 -6.21
CA GLU A 331 -22.32 -4.41 -4.83
C GLU A 331 -21.32 -5.19 -3.96
N PHE A 332 -21.00 -6.45 -4.31
CA PHE A 332 -19.94 -7.19 -3.64
C PHE A 332 -18.62 -6.40 -3.58
N PHE A 333 -18.24 -5.73 -4.67
CA PHE A 333 -17.01 -4.96 -4.69
C PHE A 333 -17.14 -3.66 -3.89
N ALA A 334 -18.31 -3.02 -3.87
CA ALA A 334 -18.57 -1.86 -3.04
C ALA A 334 -18.47 -2.19 -1.54
N ASP A 335 -19.00 -3.34 -1.13
CA ASP A 335 -18.92 -3.80 0.26
C ASP A 335 -17.48 -4.08 0.68
N VAL A 336 -16.65 -4.63 -0.21
CA VAL A 336 -15.20 -4.81 0.06
C VAL A 336 -14.48 -3.46 0.18
N VAL A 337 -14.86 -2.43 -0.58
CA VAL A 337 -14.32 -1.07 -0.40
C VAL A 337 -14.69 -0.54 1.00
N ARG A 338 -15.96 -0.63 1.39
CA ARG A 338 -16.43 -0.18 2.71
C ARG A 338 -15.71 -0.91 3.85
N ASP A 339 -15.49 -2.21 3.69
CA ASP A 339 -14.73 -3.06 4.60
C ASP A 339 -13.30 -2.52 4.82
N ILE A 340 -12.55 -2.32 3.73
CA ILE A 340 -11.18 -1.78 3.77
C ILE A 340 -11.15 -0.41 4.46
N LEU A 341 -12.03 0.50 4.05
CA LEU A 341 -12.04 1.86 4.57
C LEU A 341 -12.49 1.94 6.03
N LEU A 342 -13.34 1.01 6.48
CA LEU A 342 -13.71 0.88 7.89
C LEU A 342 -12.52 0.43 8.74
N TYR A 343 -11.76 -0.57 8.29
CA TYR A 343 -10.52 -1.01 8.96
C TYR A 343 -9.53 0.15 9.07
N VAL A 344 -9.22 0.83 7.97
CA VAL A 344 -8.25 1.93 7.97
C VAL A 344 -8.69 3.08 8.86
N SER A 345 -9.98 3.42 8.86
CA SER A 345 -10.52 4.49 9.70
C SER A 345 -10.47 4.15 11.20
N ARG A 346 -10.61 2.86 11.54
CA ARG A 346 -10.63 2.39 12.94
C ARG A 346 -9.23 2.12 13.50
N ASP A 347 -8.39 1.42 12.74
CA ASP A 347 -7.16 0.81 13.25
C ASP A 347 -5.88 1.49 12.75
N LEU A 348 -5.91 2.14 11.57
CA LEU A 348 -4.73 2.78 10.96
C LEU A 348 -4.84 4.31 10.88
N SER A 349 -5.67 4.95 11.72
CA SER A 349 -5.86 6.40 11.70
C SER A 349 -5.36 7.09 12.97
N ASP A 350 -4.68 8.22 12.80
CA ASP A 350 -4.33 9.14 13.88
C ASP A 350 -5.36 10.28 14.02
N GLN A 351 -5.50 10.82 15.22
CA GLN A 351 -6.44 11.89 15.52
C GLN A 351 -6.10 13.21 14.81
N ALA A 352 -4.84 13.45 14.43
CA ALA A 352 -4.43 14.59 13.63
C ALA A 352 -4.84 14.47 12.14
N GLY A 353 -5.33 13.30 11.71
CA GLY A 353 -5.86 13.06 10.36
C GLY A 353 -4.96 12.22 9.46
N GLY A 354 -3.71 11.95 9.86
CA GLY A 354 -2.80 11.04 9.16
C GLY A 354 -3.19 9.56 9.31
N PHE A 355 -2.53 8.71 8.54
CA PHE A 355 -2.64 7.25 8.63
C PHE A 355 -1.32 6.60 9.01
N TYR A 356 -1.38 5.65 9.94
CA TYR A 356 -0.27 4.80 10.37
C TYR A 356 0.14 3.80 9.28
N SER A 357 1.40 3.35 9.31
CA SER A 357 1.99 2.59 8.21
C SER A 357 1.51 1.15 8.18
N ALA A 358 1.40 0.47 9.33
CA ALA A 358 1.08 -0.95 9.37
C ALA A 358 0.64 -1.48 10.74
N GLN A 359 0.06 -2.69 10.72
CA GLN A 359 -0.18 -3.54 11.89
C GLN A 359 0.64 -4.83 11.80
N ASP A 360 1.28 -5.21 12.92
CA ASP A 360 2.19 -6.35 13.07
C ASP A 360 1.50 -7.70 12.75
N ALA A 361 2.25 -8.62 12.15
CA ALA A 361 1.80 -10.00 11.94
C ALA A 361 1.72 -10.76 13.27
N ASP A 362 2.57 -10.41 14.22
CA ASP A 362 2.80 -11.15 15.46
C ASP A 362 2.07 -10.51 16.65
N SER A 363 1.45 -11.35 17.47
CA SER A 363 0.78 -10.91 18.70
C SER A 363 0.88 -11.96 19.80
N TYR A 364 0.67 -11.56 21.05
CA TYR A 364 0.64 -12.51 22.15
C TYR A 364 -0.64 -13.35 22.10
N PRO A 365 -0.56 -14.69 22.15
CA PRO A 365 -1.77 -15.53 22.15
C PRO A 365 -2.71 -15.27 23.34
N THR A 366 -2.17 -14.86 24.49
CA THR A 366 -2.90 -14.51 25.71
C THR A 366 -2.17 -13.39 26.45
N ALA A 367 -2.85 -12.67 27.34
CA ALA A 367 -2.23 -11.63 28.17
C ALA A 367 -1.09 -12.13 29.08
N THR A 368 -1.04 -13.44 29.34
CA THR A 368 0.02 -14.09 30.15
C THR A 368 1.13 -14.72 29.31
N SER A 369 1.01 -14.70 27.98
CA SER A 369 2.04 -15.27 27.09
C SER A 369 3.33 -14.46 27.17
N ARG A 370 4.48 -15.14 27.05
CA ARG A 370 5.80 -14.51 27.04
C ARG A 370 6.41 -14.35 25.65
N GLU A 371 5.88 -15.08 24.69
CA GLU A 371 6.31 -15.08 23.29
C GLU A 371 5.10 -14.73 22.42
N LYS A 372 5.35 -13.91 21.40
CA LYS A 372 4.37 -13.66 20.33
C LYS A 372 4.32 -14.86 19.38
N ARG A 373 3.26 -14.94 18.58
CA ARG A 373 3.13 -15.88 17.47
C ARG A 373 2.47 -15.19 16.29
N GLU A 374 2.83 -15.59 15.07
CA GLU A 374 2.20 -15.08 13.86
C GLU A 374 0.69 -15.38 13.86
N GLY A 375 -0.12 -14.37 13.56
CA GLY A 375 -1.56 -14.49 13.39
C GLY A 375 -2.38 -14.81 14.65
N ALA A 376 -1.76 -14.84 15.84
CA ALA A 376 -2.44 -15.24 17.09
C ALA A 376 -3.71 -14.43 17.40
N PHE A 377 -3.71 -13.15 17.04
CA PHE A 377 -4.86 -12.26 17.14
C PHE A 377 -6.01 -12.65 16.20
N CYS A 378 -5.71 -13.16 15.00
CA CYS A 378 -6.65 -13.36 13.91
C CYS A 378 -7.26 -14.77 13.84
N VAL A 379 -6.53 -15.80 14.29
CA VAL A 379 -6.92 -17.20 14.11
C VAL A 379 -7.78 -17.77 15.25
N TRP A 380 -8.52 -18.84 14.97
CA TRP A 380 -9.51 -19.42 15.88
C TRP A 380 -9.37 -20.93 16.07
N ALA A 381 -9.58 -21.43 17.29
CA ALA A 381 -9.80 -22.86 17.51
C ALA A 381 -11.28 -23.22 17.32
N ALA A 382 -11.59 -24.39 16.76
CA ALA A 382 -12.99 -24.81 16.57
C ALA A 382 -13.78 -24.85 17.90
N LYS A 383 -13.15 -25.38 18.96
CA LYS A 383 -13.74 -25.39 20.32
C LYS A 383 -14.07 -24.00 20.86
N GLU A 384 -13.30 -22.99 20.48
CA GLU A 384 -13.51 -21.61 20.89
C GLU A 384 -14.73 -21.01 20.17
N LEU A 385 -14.85 -21.25 18.86
CA LEU A 385 -16.01 -20.83 18.09
C LEU A 385 -17.31 -21.46 18.60
N ARG A 386 -17.29 -22.76 18.93
CA ARG A 386 -18.44 -23.46 19.52
C ARG A 386 -18.87 -22.87 20.87
N ALA A 387 -17.91 -22.42 21.68
CA ALA A 387 -18.21 -21.79 22.96
C ALA A 387 -18.78 -20.37 22.81
N LEU A 388 -18.36 -19.63 21.78
CA LEU A 388 -18.80 -18.25 21.52
C LEU A 388 -20.13 -18.17 20.75
N LEU A 389 -20.46 -19.21 19.99
CA LEU A 389 -21.64 -19.28 19.12
C LEU A 389 -22.53 -20.51 19.43
N PRO A 390 -22.92 -20.76 20.70
CA PRO A 390 -23.62 -21.98 21.08
C PRO A 390 -25.10 -22.01 20.72
N ASP A 391 -25.68 -20.85 20.35
CA ASP A 391 -27.12 -20.68 20.24
C ASP A 391 -27.70 -21.52 19.09
N PRO A 392 -28.86 -22.17 19.29
CA PRO A 392 -29.54 -22.92 18.22
C PRO A 392 -30.10 -21.97 17.16
N VAL A 393 -30.10 -22.43 15.89
CA VAL A 393 -30.64 -21.66 14.77
C VAL A 393 -32.08 -22.08 14.49
N GLU A 394 -33.02 -21.20 14.82
CA GLU A 394 -34.43 -21.41 14.50
C GLU A 394 -34.66 -21.49 12.98
N GLY A 395 -35.42 -22.49 12.54
CA GLY A 395 -35.71 -22.75 11.13
C GLY A 395 -34.60 -23.48 10.37
N ALA A 396 -33.47 -23.78 11.01
CA ALA A 396 -32.46 -24.67 10.43
C ALA A 396 -32.80 -26.15 10.69
N THR A 397 -32.04 -27.05 10.06
CA THR A 397 -32.06 -28.49 10.36
C THR A 397 -31.90 -28.73 11.87
N GLU A 398 -32.68 -29.66 12.44
CA GLU A 398 -32.76 -29.92 13.88
C GLU A 398 -31.37 -30.10 14.52
N GLY A 399 -31.11 -29.38 15.62
CA GLY A 399 -29.85 -29.42 16.37
C GLY A 399 -28.73 -28.52 15.83
N THR A 400 -28.96 -27.74 14.78
CA THR A 400 -27.96 -26.81 14.23
C THR A 400 -27.73 -25.61 15.15
N THR A 401 -26.46 -25.30 15.44
CA THR A 401 -26.04 -24.10 16.18
C THR A 401 -25.48 -23.01 15.25
N LEU A 402 -25.37 -21.77 15.74
CA LEU A 402 -24.67 -20.69 15.05
C LEU A 402 -23.24 -21.08 14.67
N ALA A 403 -22.54 -21.78 15.57
CA ALA A 403 -21.20 -22.29 15.31
C ALA A 403 -21.18 -23.23 14.10
N ASP A 404 -22.15 -24.15 13.95
CA ASP A 404 -22.16 -25.11 12.83
C ASP A 404 -22.31 -24.40 11.48
N VAL A 405 -23.19 -23.41 11.41
CA VAL A 405 -23.38 -22.59 10.20
C VAL A 405 -22.12 -21.79 9.88
N PHE A 406 -21.58 -21.07 10.86
CA PHE A 406 -20.39 -20.24 10.71
C PHE A 406 -19.16 -21.06 10.31
N MET A 407 -18.91 -22.16 11.02
CA MET A 407 -17.77 -23.04 10.78
C MET A 407 -17.81 -23.66 9.39
N HIS A 408 -19.00 -24.04 8.91
CA HIS A 408 -19.13 -24.56 7.55
C HIS A 408 -18.86 -23.47 6.50
N HIS A 409 -19.41 -22.27 6.68
CA HIS A 409 -19.25 -21.17 5.75
C HIS A 409 -17.77 -20.75 5.59
N TYR A 410 -17.07 -20.61 6.72
CA TYR A 410 -15.68 -20.15 6.79
C TYR A 410 -14.62 -21.26 6.77
N GLY A 411 -15.01 -22.48 6.38
CA GLY A 411 -14.05 -23.57 6.18
C GLY A 411 -13.29 -24.00 7.44
N VAL A 412 -13.91 -23.85 8.61
CA VAL A 412 -13.31 -24.22 9.91
C VAL A 412 -13.33 -25.74 10.07
N LYS A 413 -12.20 -26.31 10.52
CA LYS A 413 -12.03 -27.72 10.83
C LYS A 413 -11.70 -27.89 12.32
N GLU A 414 -12.16 -29.00 12.90
CA GLU A 414 -11.93 -29.32 14.32
C GLU A 414 -10.44 -29.39 14.68
N ALA A 415 -9.62 -29.94 13.80
CA ALA A 415 -8.17 -30.05 13.97
C ALA A 415 -7.36 -28.85 13.44
N GLY A 416 -8.03 -27.76 13.03
CA GLY A 416 -7.41 -26.66 12.29
C GLY A 416 -7.42 -26.88 10.78
N ASN A 417 -7.31 -25.80 10.01
CA ASN A 417 -7.41 -25.82 8.55
C ASN A 417 -6.13 -25.39 7.82
N VAL A 418 -5.07 -25.08 8.55
CA VAL A 418 -3.74 -24.75 8.01
C VAL A 418 -2.97 -26.04 7.70
N ASP A 419 -2.38 -26.11 6.51
CA ASP A 419 -1.48 -27.21 6.13
C ASP A 419 -0.19 -27.14 6.95
N PRO A 420 0.20 -28.20 7.70
CA PRO A 420 1.45 -28.24 8.45
C PRO A 420 2.70 -27.96 7.60
N ALA A 421 2.69 -28.25 6.30
CA ALA A 421 3.80 -27.93 5.40
C ALA A 421 3.97 -26.42 5.17
N ARG A 422 2.93 -25.62 5.47
CA ARG A 422 2.90 -24.16 5.39
C ARG A 422 3.11 -23.48 6.74
N ASP A 423 3.27 -24.25 7.81
CA ASP A 423 3.49 -23.77 9.18
C ASP A 423 4.70 -24.51 9.80
N PRO A 424 5.93 -24.26 9.29
CA PRO A 424 7.13 -24.99 9.73
C PRO A 424 7.43 -24.78 11.22
N TYR A 425 7.03 -23.64 11.78
CA TYR A 425 7.21 -23.28 13.20
C TYR A 425 6.05 -23.74 14.10
N GLN A 426 5.01 -24.39 13.53
CA GLN A 426 3.85 -24.90 14.25
C GLN A 426 3.08 -23.83 15.05
N GLU A 427 3.09 -22.58 14.59
CA GLU A 427 2.43 -21.45 15.24
C GLU A 427 0.91 -21.51 15.09
N LEU A 428 0.43 -22.07 13.98
CA LEU A 428 -0.97 -22.18 13.58
C LEU A 428 -1.55 -23.58 13.78
N LYS A 429 -0.81 -24.48 14.43
CA LYS A 429 -1.26 -25.84 14.72
C LYS A 429 -2.57 -25.86 15.51
N GLY A 430 -3.58 -26.55 14.99
CA GLY A 430 -4.90 -26.63 15.60
C GLY A 430 -5.73 -25.34 15.49
N LYS A 431 -5.28 -24.37 14.69
CA LYS A 431 -5.95 -23.11 14.43
C LYS A 431 -6.57 -23.08 13.05
N ASN A 432 -7.55 -22.21 12.89
CA ASN A 432 -8.26 -21.98 11.65
C ASN A 432 -8.07 -20.54 11.19
N VAL A 433 -7.65 -20.41 9.93
CA VAL A 433 -7.75 -19.17 9.16
C VAL A 433 -9.08 -19.21 8.43
N LEU A 434 -9.93 -18.22 8.68
CA LEU A 434 -11.28 -18.17 8.10
C LEU A 434 -11.18 -17.99 6.59
N ILE A 435 -11.98 -18.72 5.84
CA ILE A 435 -12.01 -18.63 4.38
C ILE A 435 -13.35 -19.06 3.81
N VAL A 436 -13.88 -18.29 2.86
CA VAL A 436 -15.14 -18.61 2.21
C VAL A 436 -14.88 -19.49 0.98
N ARG A 437 -15.22 -20.78 1.08
CA ARG A 437 -15.11 -21.76 -0.02
C ARG A 437 -16.43 -22.23 -0.58
N CYS A 438 -17.52 -21.99 0.15
CA CYS A 438 -18.86 -22.36 -0.27
C CYS A 438 -19.67 -21.11 -0.53
N ALA A 439 -20.36 -21.07 -1.67
CA ALA A 439 -21.29 -20.00 -1.97
C ALA A 439 -22.33 -19.86 -0.85
N PRO A 440 -22.77 -18.63 -0.50
CA PRO A 440 -23.79 -18.41 0.52
C PRO A 440 -25.05 -19.25 0.29
N GLU A 441 -25.47 -19.42 -0.96
CA GLU A 441 -26.66 -20.19 -1.33
C GLU A 441 -26.51 -21.69 -1.00
N LEU A 442 -25.31 -22.24 -1.21
CA LEU A 442 -25.00 -23.64 -0.86
C LEU A 442 -24.92 -23.82 0.65
N THR A 443 -24.38 -22.83 1.36
CA THR A 443 -24.35 -22.82 2.83
C THR A 443 -25.78 -22.79 3.37
N ALA A 444 -26.63 -21.91 2.85
CA ALA A 444 -28.02 -21.78 3.26
C ALA A 444 -28.80 -23.07 2.99
N ALA A 445 -28.68 -23.63 1.78
CA ALA A 445 -29.33 -24.88 1.39
C ALA A 445 -28.93 -26.07 2.29
N LYS A 446 -27.65 -26.18 2.67
CA LYS A 446 -27.17 -27.26 3.55
C LYS A 446 -27.86 -27.27 4.91
N PHE A 447 -28.17 -26.10 5.45
CA PHE A 447 -28.79 -25.95 6.76
C PHE A 447 -30.30 -25.69 6.71
N GLY A 448 -30.91 -25.72 5.52
CA GLY A 448 -32.34 -25.47 5.33
C GLY A 448 -32.74 -24.01 5.57
N LEU A 449 -31.80 -23.06 5.38
CA LEU A 449 -32.00 -21.64 5.60
C LEU A 449 -32.38 -20.91 4.30
N GLU A 450 -33.17 -19.85 4.44
CA GLU A 450 -33.33 -18.85 3.38
C GLU A 450 -32.05 -18.01 3.22
N PRO A 451 -31.64 -17.62 1.99
CA PRO A 451 -30.39 -16.87 1.76
C PRO A 451 -30.28 -15.57 2.58
N GLY A 452 -31.36 -14.79 2.70
CA GLY A 452 -31.36 -13.56 3.49
C GLY A 452 -31.17 -13.79 4.99
N ARG A 453 -31.62 -14.95 5.51
CA ARG A 453 -31.43 -15.33 6.91
C ARG A 453 -29.98 -15.68 7.20
N LEU A 454 -29.29 -16.36 6.28
CA LEU A 454 -27.87 -16.68 6.42
C LEU A 454 -27.02 -15.42 6.61
N SER A 455 -27.21 -14.40 5.77
CA SER A 455 -26.45 -13.14 5.88
C SER A 455 -26.60 -12.49 7.26
N THR A 456 -27.83 -12.42 7.78
CA THR A 456 -28.10 -11.88 9.12
C THR A 456 -27.39 -12.69 10.22
N LEU A 457 -27.43 -14.02 10.14
CA LEU A 457 -26.77 -14.89 11.12
C LEU A 457 -25.25 -14.75 11.07
N LEU A 458 -24.66 -14.64 9.87
CA LEU A 458 -23.22 -14.47 9.71
C LEU A 458 -22.76 -13.12 10.27
N GLN A 459 -23.51 -12.03 10.04
CA GLN A 459 -23.23 -10.72 10.62
C GLN A 459 -23.27 -10.76 12.16
N GLU A 460 -24.27 -11.44 12.74
CA GLU A 460 -24.35 -11.63 14.19
C GLU A 460 -23.13 -12.39 14.73
N CYS A 461 -22.73 -13.48 14.04
CA CYS A 461 -21.55 -14.24 14.41
C CYS A 461 -20.29 -13.38 14.35
N GLN A 462 -20.08 -12.64 13.26
CA GLN A 462 -18.94 -11.74 13.08
C GLN A 462 -18.87 -10.68 14.19
N GLN A 463 -20.01 -10.09 14.59
CA GLN A 463 -20.05 -9.10 15.66
C GLN A 463 -19.64 -9.69 17.02
N ARG A 464 -20.13 -10.89 17.36
CA ARG A 464 -19.75 -11.59 18.60
C ARG A 464 -18.26 -11.95 18.59
N LEU A 465 -17.76 -12.46 17.47
CA LEU A 465 -16.34 -12.81 17.32
C LEU A 465 -15.44 -11.57 17.34
N SER A 466 -15.87 -10.46 16.75
CA SER A 466 -15.17 -9.18 16.83
C SER A 466 -15.07 -8.68 18.27
N SER A 467 -16.18 -8.76 19.02
CA SER A 467 -16.21 -8.42 20.45
C SER A 467 -15.27 -9.29 21.30
N ALA A 468 -15.24 -10.59 21.03
CA ALA A 468 -14.33 -11.53 21.69
C ALA A 468 -12.86 -11.24 21.31
N ARG A 469 -12.59 -10.95 20.04
CA ARG A 469 -11.24 -10.66 19.53
C ARG A 469 -10.68 -9.36 20.09
N ALA A 470 -11.52 -8.36 20.34
CA ALA A 470 -11.12 -7.10 20.96
C ALA A 470 -10.53 -7.26 22.39
N GLN A 471 -10.77 -8.41 23.05
CA GLN A 471 -10.19 -8.74 24.36
C GLN A 471 -8.82 -9.44 24.27
N ARG A 472 -8.36 -9.78 23.05
CA ARG A 472 -7.04 -10.40 22.84
C ARG A 472 -5.95 -9.34 22.85
N PRO A 473 -4.70 -9.68 23.23
CA PRO A 473 -3.57 -8.78 23.04
C PRO A 473 -3.47 -8.36 21.57
N GLN A 474 -3.53 -7.05 21.32
CA GLN A 474 -3.50 -6.53 19.97
C GLN A 474 -2.10 -6.70 19.36
N PRO A 475 -2.01 -6.93 18.03
CA PRO A 475 -0.73 -6.80 17.34
C PRO A 475 -0.20 -5.38 17.48
N HIS A 476 1.12 -5.25 17.44
CA HIS A 476 1.75 -3.93 17.52
C HIS A 476 1.33 -3.07 16.32
N LEU A 477 1.10 -1.78 16.58
CA LEU A 477 0.79 -0.79 15.54
C LEU A 477 2.07 -0.02 15.23
N ASP A 478 2.51 -0.03 13.97
CA ASP A 478 3.58 0.86 13.52
C ASP A 478 3.00 2.26 13.31
N THR A 479 3.23 3.12 14.29
CA THR A 479 2.67 4.48 14.33
C THR A 479 3.40 5.47 13.42
N LYS A 480 4.38 5.01 12.62
CA LYS A 480 5.01 5.80 11.57
C LYS A 480 3.97 6.19 10.53
N MET A 481 3.98 7.46 10.13
CA MET A 481 3.09 7.98 9.09
C MET A 481 3.96 8.46 7.92
N LEU A 482 3.84 7.78 6.78
CA LEU A 482 4.67 7.99 5.59
C LEU A 482 3.91 8.78 4.52
N ALA A 483 4.55 9.78 3.91
CA ALA A 483 3.92 10.60 2.88
C ALA A 483 3.45 9.78 1.68
N ALA A 484 4.29 8.89 1.13
CA ALA A 484 3.94 8.01 0.01
C ALA A 484 2.69 7.14 0.30
N TRP A 485 2.66 6.46 1.45
CA TRP A 485 1.57 5.52 1.77
C TRP A 485 0.27 6.24 2.14
N ASN A 486 0.38 7.39 2.81
CA ASN A 486 -0.77 8.27 2.99
C ASN A 486 -1.30 8.77 1.65
N GLY A 487 -0.43 9.11 0.68
CA GLY A 487 -0.81 9.44 -0.69
C GLY A 487 -1.66 8.33 -1.34
N LEU A 488 -1.19 7.08 -1.30
CA LEU A 488 -1.95 5.94 -1.83
C LEU A 488 -3.31 5.77 -1.13
N MET A 489 -3.37 5.95 0.19
CA MET A 489 -4.63 5.85 0.94
C MET A 489 -5.58 7.01 0.65
N ILE A 490 -5.08 8.25 0.51
CA ILE A 490 -5.87 9.42 0.10
C ILE A 490 -6.51 9.16 -1.27
N SER A 491 -5.75 8.63 -2.24
CA SER A 491 -6.29 8.21 -3.54
C SER A 491 -7.38 7.13 -3.38
N GLY A 492 -7.17 6.15 -2.48
CA GLY A 492 -8.15 5.11 -2.17
C GLY A 492 -9.48 5.68 -1.65
N PHE A 493 -9.45 6.58 -0.66
CA PHE A 493 -10.64 7.26 -0.14
C PHE A 493 -11.29 8.18 -1.18
N ALA A 494 -10.51 8.93 -1.96
CA ALA A 494 -11.03 9.83 -2.99
C ALA A 494 -11.77 9.04 -4.09
N GLN A 495 -11.14 7.98 -4.62
CA GLN A 495 -11.74 7.15 -5.66
C GLN A 495 -12.97 6.39 -5.15
N ALA A 496 -12.95 5.89 -3.91
CA ALA A 496 -14.12 5.28 -3.27
C ALA A 496 -15.27 6.28 -3.07
N GLY A 497 -14.97 7.49 -2.58
CA GLY A 497 -15.96 8.56 -2.43
C GLY A 497 -16.64 8.90 -3.76
N ALA A 498 -15.88 8.92 -4.86
CA ALA A 498 -16.41 9.11 -6.20
C ALA A 498 -17.30 7.93 -6.63
N ALA A 499 -16.76 6.71 -6.59
CA ALA A 499 -17.42 5.52 -7.10
C ALA A 499 -18.71 5.17 -6.34
N LEU A 500 -18.69 5.32 -5.01
CA LEU A 500 -19.80 4.97 -4.11
C LEU A 500 -20.72 6.17 -3.81
N SER A 501 -20.36 7.37 -4.26
CA SER A 501 -21.06 8.62 -3.93
C SER A 501 -21.16 8.88 -2.41
N GLU A 502 -20.06 8.59 -1.69
CA GLU A 502 -19.98 8.74 -0.23
C GLU A 502 -19.08 9.92 0.18
N GLN A 503 -19.69 11.07 0.48
CA GLN A 503 -18.97 12.31 0.81
C GLN A 503 -18.10 12.21 2.07
N GLY A 504 -18.41 11.28 2.98
CA GLY A 504 -17.60 11.00 4.16
C GLY A 504 -16.19 10.56 3.79
N TYR A 505 -16.03 9.76 2.72
CA TYR A 505 -14.72 9.32 2.24
C TYR A 505 -13.93 10.45 1.60
N VAL A 506 -14.58 11.31 0.82
CA VAL A 506 -13.94 12.52 0.26
C VAL A 506 -13.43 13.43 1.37
N SER A 507 -14.24 13.62 2.42
CA SER A 507 -13.87 14.45 3.58
C SER A 507 -12.68 13.85 4.34
N ARG A 508 -12.65 12.52 4.52
CA ARG A 508 -11.54 11.82 5.16
C ARG A 508 -10.24 11.93 4.35
N ALA A 509 -10.32 11.86 3.02
CA ALA A 509 -9.19 12.08 2.11
C ALA A 509 -8.63 13.50 2.25
N ALA A 510 -9.51 14.51 2.27
CA ALA A 510 -9.11 15.91 2.45
C ALA A 510 -8.43 16.17 3.81
N GLN A 511 -8.91 15.55 4.89
CA GLN A 511 -8.27 15.62 6.21
C GLN A 511 -6.85 15.04 6.19
N ALA A 512 -6.64 13.89 5.55
CA ALA A 512 -5.30 13.31 5.40
C ALA A 512 -4.38 14.16 4.51
N ALA A 513 -4.89 14.75 3.42
CA ALA A 513 -4.10 15.67 2.60
C ALA A 513 -3.69 16.94 3.38
N ALA A 514 -4.61 17.49 4.20
CA ALA A 514 -4.30 18.60 5.10
C ALA A 514 -3.27 18.22 6.17
N PHE A 515 -3.34 17.00 6.70
CA PHE A 515 -2.32 16.46 7.61
C PHE A 515 -0.94 16.42 6.94
N LEU A 516 -0.84 15.87 5.73
CA LEU A 516 0.42 15.84 4.97
C LEU A 516 0.99 17.25 4.78
N ARG A 517 0.14 18.22 4.41
CA ARG A 517 0.54 19.62 4.22
C ARG A 517 1.04 20.27 5.50
N THR A 518 0.52 19.85 6.66
CA THR A 518 0.84 20.44 7.96
C THR A 518 2.10 19.82 8.57
N HIS A 519 2.27 18.50 8.46
CA HIS A 519 3.28 17.76 9.21
C HIS A 519 4.40 17.17 8.36
N LEU A 520 4.17 16.98 7.06
CA LEU A 520 5.10 16.33 6.13
C LEU A 520 5.47 17.22 4.93
N PHE A 521 5.22 18.52 5.02
CA PHE A 521 5.63 19.50 4.05
C PHE A 521 6.31 20.67 4.75
N ASP A 522 7.52 21.00 4.31
CA ASP A 522 8.26 22.16 4.78
C ASP A 522 7.93 23.36 3.86
N PRO A 523 7.20 24.38 4.36
CA PRO A 523 6.80 25.53 3.55
C PRO A 523 7.98 26.43 3.17
N ASP A 524 9.09 26.41 3.91
CA ASP A 524 10.25 27.28 3.65
C ASP A 524 11.09 26.73 2.48
N SER A 525 11.32 25.41 2.46
CA SER A 525 12.06 24.76 1.38
C SER A 525 11.17 24.29 0.22
N GLY A 526 9.85 24.18 0.44
CA GLY A 526 8.90 23.59 -0.48
C GLY A 526 9.05 22.08 -0.65
N LYS A 527 9.79 21.41 0.25
CA LYS A 527 10.07 19.96 0.16
C LYS A 527 9.11 19.15 1.02
N LEU A 528 8.79 17.94 0.58
CA LEU A 528 8.15 16.93 1.42
C LEU A 528 9.17 16.29 2.37
N LEU A 529 8.69 15.91 3.54
CA LEU A 529 9.35 14.99 4.47
C LEU A 529 8.77 13.59 4.26
N ARG A 530 9.59 12.56 4.50
CA ARG A 530 9.19 11.16 4.34
C ARG A 530 8.23 10.71 5.45
N SER A 531 8.61 10.94 6.70
CA SER A 531 7.98 10.32 7.86
C SER A 531 7.74 11.30 9.01
N CYS A 532 6.71 11.00 9.80
CA CYS A 532 6.49 11.52 11.15
C CYS A 532 5.90 10.40 12.00
N TYR A 533 5.72 10.63 13.30
CA TYR A 533 5.34 9.58 14.25
C TYR A 533 4.28 10.09 15.23
N GLN A 534 3.52 9.16 15.77
CA GLN A 534 2.70 9.46 16.94
C GLN A 534 3.62 9.68 18.16
N GLY A 535 3.53 10.88 18.72
CA GLY A 535 4.23 11.31 19.92
C GLY A 535 3.42 11.11 21.19
N THR A 536 3.97 11.62 22.30
CA THR A 536 3.26 11.60 23.59
C THR A 536 2.02 12.49 23.55
N HIS A 537 0.97 12.12 24.29
CA HIS A 537 -0.29 12.87 24.36
C HIS A 537 -0.94 13.17 22.99
N ASN A 538 -0.82 12.23 22.04
CA ASN A 538 -1.34 12.34 20.66
C ASN A 538 -0.77 13.54 19.87
N SER A 539 0.46 13.95 20.19
CA SER A 539 1.19 14.91 19.37
C SER A 539 1.77 14.23 18.12
N VAL A 540 2.09 15.01 17.09
CA VAL A 540 2.82 14.54 15.91
C VAL A 540 4.27 14.94 16.08
N GLU A 541 5.17 13.97 16.12
CA GLU A 541 6.60 14.19 16.34
C GLU A 541 7.41 13.91 15.06
N GLN A 542 8.51 14.63 14.93
CA GLN A 542 9.51 14.42 13.89
C GLN A 542 10.72 13.66 14.47
N GLY A 543 11.46 12.98 13.60
CA GLY A 543 12.78 12.45 13.96
C GLY A 543 13.73 13.58 14.34
N ALA A 544 14.76 13.28 15.14
CA ALA A 544 15.77 14.27 15.53
C ALA A 544 16.43 14.93 14.30
N VAL A 545 16.58 14.16 13.23
CA VAL A 545 16.94 14.63 11.89
C VAL A 545 15.81 14.20 10.93
N PRO A 546 14.96 15.13 10.46
CA PRO A 546 13.87 14.79 9.54
C PRO A 546 14.39 14.20 8.23
N ILE A 547 13.77 13.10 7.81
CA ILE A 547 14.11 12.41 6.56
C ILE A 547 13.40 13.13 5.40
N GLN A 548 14.17 13.55 4.40
CA GLN A 548 13.62 14.21 3.22
C GLN A 548 12.83 13.20 2.37
N GLY A 549 11.76 13.66 1.72
CA GLY A 549 10.94 12.84 0.85
C GLY A 549 11.72 12.30 -0.35
N PHE A 550 11.47 11.04 -0.68
CA PHE A 550 11.97 10.35 -1.88
C PHE A 550 11.00 10.52 -3.04
N LEU A 551 11.39 10.08 -4.23
CA LEU A 551 10.54 10.18 -5.42
C LEU A 551 9.12 9.62 -5.20
N GLU A 552 8.99 8.49 -4.51
CA GLU A 552 7.70 7.86 -4.19
C GLU A 552 6.77 8.76 -3.35
N ASP A 553 7.32 9.55 -2.43
CA ASP A 553 6.53 10.50 -1.62
C ASP A 553 5.91 11.58 -2.51
N TYR A 554 6.68 12.13 -3.44
CA TYR A 554 6.17 13.14 -4.36
C TYR A 554 5.16 12.53 -5.32
N VAL A 555 5.50 11.41 -5.96
CA VAL A 555 4.65 10.81 -7.00
C VAL A 555 3.29 10.41 -6.46
N PHE A 556 3.23 9.74 -5.30
CA PHE A 556 1.95 9.28 -4.75
C PHE A 556 1.14 10.41 -4.11
N VAL A 557 1.78 11.41 -3.51
CA VAL A 557 1.07 12.60 -3.02
C VAL A 557 0.51 13.43 -4.18
N ILE A 558 1.27 13.64 -5.26
CA ILE A 558 0.77 14.34 -6.46
C ILE A 558 -0.43 13.60 -7.06
N GLN A 559 -0.34 12.26 -7.19
CA GLN A 559 -1.46 11.44 -7.66
C GLN A 559 -2.70 11.66 -6.77
N ALA A 560 -2.52 11.58 -5.46
CA ALA A 560 -3.58 11.73 -4.47
C ALA A 560 -4.26 13.10 -4.52
N LEU A 561 -3.48 14.16 -4.71
CA LEU A 561 -4.00 15.52 -4.80
C LEU A 561 -4.79 15.76 -6.08
N PHE A 562 -4.37 15.17 -7.21
CA PHE A 562 -5.18 15.20 -8.41
C PHE A 562 -6.47 14.38 -8.25
N ASP A 563 -6.40 13.18 -7.65
CA ASP A 563 -7.58 12.34 -7.38
C ASP A 563 -8.56 13.05 -6.43
N LEU A 564 -8.05 13.70 -5.38
CA LEU A 564 -8.84 14.49 -4.43
C LEU A 564 -9.45 15.72 -5.10
N TYR A 565 -8.71 16.43 -5.96
CA TYR A 565 -9.24 17.56 -6.71
C TYR A 565 -10.41 17.13 -7.62
N GLU A 566 -10.31 16.01 -8.32
CA GLU A 566 -11.37 15.54 -9.23
C GLU A 566 -12.70 15.20 -8.53
N VAL A 567 -12.68 15.00 -7.20
CA VAL A 567 -13.88 14.69 -6.41
C VAL A 567 -14.33 15.84 -5.50
N SER A 568 -13.40 16.64 -4.99
CA SER A 568 -13.69 17.79 -4.12
C SER A 568 -13.89 19.10 -4.88
N LEU A 569 -13.30 19.21 -6.08
CA LEU A 569 -13.21 20.43 -6.88
C LEU A 569 -12.48 21.59 -6.19
N GLU A 570 -11.82 21.34 -5.05
CA GLU A 570 -11.07 22.34 -4.32
C GLU A 570 -9.74 22.63 -5.03
N GLN A 571 -9.64 23.80 -5.67
CA GLN A 571 -8.50 24.19 -6.50
C GLN A 571 -7.17 24.26 -5.73
N GLY A 572 -7.20 24.41 -4.40
CA GLY A 572 -6.00 24.43 -3.57
C GLY A 572 -5.21 23.10 -3.58
N TRP A 573 -5.88 21.96 -3.75
CA TRP A 573 -5.21 20.67 -3.90
C TRP A 573 -4.51 20.56 -5.25
N LEU A 574 -5.15 21.08 -6.30
CA LEU A 574 -4.55 21.13 -7.63
C LEU A 574 -3.32 22.04 -7.66
N GLU A 575 -3.40 23.23 -7.08
CA GLU A 575 -2.28 24.16 -6.98
C GLU A 575 -1.08 23.52 -6.25
N TRP A 576 -1.34 22.82 -5.15
CA TRP A 576 -0.29 22.13 -4.41
C TRP A 576 0.32 20.96 -5.20
N ALA A 577 -0.50 20.19 -5.92
CA ALA A 577 -0.03 19.11 -6.79
C ALA A 577 0.95 19.62 -7.86
N LEU A 578 0.62 20.74 -8.52
CA LEU A 578 1.50 21.34 -9.53
C LEU A 578 2.80 21.90 -8.92
N HIS A 579 2.73 22.49 -7.73
CA HIS A 579 3.93 22.90 -7.00
C HIS A 579 4.84 21.70 -6.69
N LEU A 580 4.29 20.60 -6.16
CA LEU A 580 5.03 19.39 -5.89
C LEU A 580 5.60 18.74 -7.16
N GLN A 581 4.90 18.79 -8.29
CA GLN A 581 5.42 18.32 -9.58
C GLN A 581 6.65 19.10 -10.02
N HIS A 582 6.65 20.43 -9.88
CA HIS A 582 7.85 21.24 -10.15
C HIS A 582 9.00 20.90 -9.21
N MET A 583 8.72 20.62 -7.93
CA MET A 583 9.74 20.19 -6.98
C MET A 583 10.28 18.80 -7.30
N GLN A 584 9.43 17.84 -7.68
CA GLN A 584 9.83 16.52 -8.15
C GLN A 584 10.80 16.64 -9.35
N ASP A 585 10.45 17.49 -10.31
CA ASP A 585 11.27 17.77 -11.48
C ASP A 585 12.65 18.32 -11.11
N LYS A 586 12.71 19.23 -10.15
CA LYS A 586 13.94 19.85 -9.68
C LYS A 586 14.85 18.86 -8.95
N LEU A 587 14.27 18.00 -8.11
CA LEU A 587 15.02 17.14 -7.18
C LEU A 587 15.50 15.84 -7.82
N PHE A 588 14.68 15.25 -8.70
CA PHE A 588 14.86 13.85 -9.10
C PHE A 588 15.15 13.64 -10.58
N TRP A 589 14.90 14.63 -11.45
CA TRP A 589 15.02 14.44 -12.90
C TRP A 589 16.46 14.16 -13.33
N ASP A 590 16.66 13.11 -14.13
CA ASP A 590 17.91 12.83 -14.81
C ASP A 590 17.92 13.46 -16.22
N PRO A 591 18.67 14.56 -16.44
CA PRO A 591 18.73 15.18 -17.76
C PRO A 591 19.47 14.33 -18.80
N LYS A 592 20.27 13.33 -18.39
CA LYS A 592 21.09 12.50 -19.30
C LYS A 592 20.40 11.18 -19.64
N GLY A 593 20.00 10.41 -18.63
CA GLY A 593 19.37 9.11 -18.81
C GLY A 593 17.84 9.15 -18.86
N PHE A 594 17.24 10.35 -18.81
CA PHE A 594 15.80 10.58 -18.66
C PHE A 594 15.22 9.92 -17.40
N ALA A 595 13.94 10.17 -17.14
CA ALA A 595 13.23 9.68 -15.96
C ALA A 595 13.79 10.19 -14.62
N TYR A 596 13.15 9.79 -13.53
CA TYR A 596 13.46 10.27 -12.19
C TYR A 596 14.28 9.25 -11.41
N PHE A 597 15.34 9.72 -10.75
CA PHE A 597 16.03 8.96 -9.71
C PHE A 597 15.15 8.86 -8.46
N SER A 598 15.28 7.77 -7.70
CA SER A 598 14.56 7.59 -6.43
C SER A 598 14.95 8.60 -5.34
N THR A 599 16.14 9.19 -5.45
CA THR A 599 16.76 10.06 -4.43
C THR A 599 17.32 11.36 -5.00
N GLU A 600 17.50 12.39 -4.16
CA GLU A 600 18.18 13.64 -4.52
C GLU A 600 19.69 13.39 -4.81
N ALA A 601 20.31 14.25 -5.63
CA ALA A 601 21.70 14.07 -6.05
C ALA A 601 22.76 14.31 -4.95
N SER A 602 22.38 14.95 -3.84
CA SER A 602 23.30 15.49 -2.84
C SER A 602 23.65 14.55 -1.69
N ASP A 603 23.08 13.35 -1.60
CA ASP A 603 23.37 12.42 -0.50
C ASP A 603 24.69 11.65 -0.75
N PRO A 604 25.77 11.93 0.01
CA PRO A 604 27.06 11.28 -0.16
C PRO A 604 27.10 9.85 0.40
N SER A 605 26.09 9.43 1.17
CA SER A 605 26.02 8.09 1.75
C SER A 605 25.53 7.02 0.77
N LEU A 606 24.92 7.44 -0.34
CA LEU A 606 24.43 6.54 -1.38
C LEU A 606 25.43 6.40 -2.53
N LEU A 607 25.96 5.19 -2.70
CA LEU A 607 26.93 4.88 -3.77
C LEU A 607 26.30 4.84 -5.17
N LEU A 608 24.97 4.66 -5.23
CA LEU A 608 24.16 4.50 -6.43
C LEU A 608 22.83 5.22 -6.25
N ARG A 609 22.39 5.92 -7.30
CA ARG A 609 21.03 6.42 -7.44
C ARG A 609 20.32 5.54 -8.44
N LEU A 610 19.20 4.95 -8.02
CA LEU A 610 18.46 4.00 -8.83
C LEU A 610 17.24 4.68 -9.48
N LYS A 611 16.77 4.09 -10.56
CA LYS A 611 15.46 4.35 -11.14
C LYS A 611 14.69 3.05 -11.03
N ASP A 612 13.60 3.05 -10.28
CA ASP A 612 12.81 1.84 -10.07
C ASP A 612 12.28 1.33 -11.42
N ASP A 613 12.60 0.08 -11.74
CA ASP A 613 12.30 -0.55 -13.03
C ASP A 613 11.43 -1.80 -12.91
N GLN A 614 10.76 -1.95 -11.77
CA GLN A 614 9.80 -3.00 -11.49
C GLN A 614 8.63 -2.47 -10.64
N ASP A 615 7.40 -2.75 -11.06
CA ASP A 615 6.21 -2.60 -10.22
C ASP A 615 6.15 -3.82 -9.26
N GLY A 616 6.21 -3.55 -7.96
CA GLY A 616 6.23 -4.56 -6.90
C GLY A 616 4.95 -4.56 -6.06
N ALA A 617 5.10 -4.63 -4.74
CA ALA A 617 3.99 -4.39 -3.81
C ALA A 617 3.45 -2.95 -3.92
N GLU A 618 4.34 -2.01 -4.23
CA GLU A 618 4.03 -0.63 -4.60
C GLU A 618 4.34 -0.44 -6.10
N PRO A 619 3.60 0.40 -6.83
CA PRO A 619 3.92 0.71 -8.21
C PRO A 619 5.25 1.44 -8.29
N ALA A 620 6.02 1.24 -9.35
CA ALA A 620 7.26 1.99 -9.54
C ALA A 620 6.92 3.48 -9.68
N PRO A 621 7.62 4.39 -8.98
CA PRO A 621 7.30 5.81 -9.03
C PRO A 621 7.39 6.40 -10.45
N ASN A 622 8.31 5.91 -11.28
CA ASN A 622 8.38 6.34 -12.70
C ASN A 622 7.16 5.89 -13.52
N SER A 623 6.54 4.74 -13.21
CA SER A 623 5.30 4.28 -13.84
C SER A 623 4.16 5.28 -13.60
N VAL A 624 3.95 5.67 -12.34
CA VAL A 624 2.89 6.59 -11.94
C VAL A 624 3.20 8.03 -12.38
N ALA A 625 4.47 8.45 -12.34
CA ALA A 625 4.91 9.78 -12.75
C ALA A 625 4.54 10.12 -14.20
N VAL A 626 4.56 9.15 -15.12
CA VAL A 626 4.12 9.37 -16.51
C VAL A 626 2.67 9.87 -16.54
N THR A 627 1.77 9.23 -15.79
CA THR A 627 0.36 9.68 -15.75
C THR A 627 0.16 10.98 -14.99
N ASN A 628 0.92 11.22 -13.91
CA ASN A 628 0.89 12.50 -13.19
C ASN A 628 1.34 13.66 -14.09
N LEU A 629 2.42 13.48 -14.87
CA LEU A 629 2.90 14.49 -15.82
C LEU A 629 1.86 14.81 -16.89
N LEU A 630 1.16 13.79 -17.40
CA LEU A 630 0.09 13.99 -18.39
C LEU A 630 -1.10 14.75 -17.77
N ARG A 631 -1.51 14.42 -16.54
CA ARG A 631 -2.56 15.15 -15.80
C ARG A 631 -2.12 16.59 -15.50
N ALA A 632 -0.89 16.77 -15.04
CA ALA A 632 -0.31 18.08 -14.78
C ALA A 632 -0.30 18.95 -16.04
N ALA A 633 0.07 18.39 -17.20
CA ALA A 633 -0.01 19.08 -18.48
C ALA A 633 -1.45 19.48 -18.84
N CYS A 634 -2.44 18.61 -18.61
CA CYS A 634 -3.85 18.95 -18.82
C CYS A 634 -4.34 20.09 -17.93
N TYR A 635 -3.91 20.14 -16.67
CA TYR A 635 -4.35 21.17 -15.71
C TYR A 635 -3.58 22.50 -15.81
N SER A 636 -2.41 22.51 -16.46
CA SER A 636 -1.53 23.69 -16.56
C SER A 636 -1.36 24.24 -17.97
N GLY A 637 -1.61 23.43 -19.01
CA GLY A 637 -1.21 23.74 -20.39
C GLY A 637 0.29 23.60 -20.66
N HIS A 638 1.11 23.18 -19.68
CA HIS A 638 2.57 23.05 -19.84
C HIS A 638 2.93 21.75 -20.56
N MET A 639 3.22 21.86 -21.87
CA MET A 639 3.56 20.72 -22.72
C MET A 639 4.93 20.08 -22.41
N ASP A 640 5.82 20.78 -21.71
CA ASP A 640 7.10 20.23 -21.24
C ASP A 640 6.92 18.95 -20.40
N TRP A 641 5.81 18.84 -19.66
CA TRP A 641 5.48 17.64 -18.92
C TRP A 641 5.04 16.47 -19.81
N VAL A 642 4.38 16.74 -20.94
CA VAL A 642 4.12 15.71 -21.96
C VAL A 642 5.43 15.22 -22.56
N GLU A 643 6.38 16.13 -22.85
CA GLU A 643 7.70 15.73 -23.34
C GLU A 643 8.46 14.87 -22.32
N LYS A 644 8.41 15.22 -21.03
CA LYS A 644 9.03 14.42 -19.97
C LYS A 644 8.38 13.05 -19.83
N ALA A 645 7.06 12.96 -19.93
CA ALA A 645 6.34 11.68 -19.94
C ALA A 645 6.85 10.79 -21.09
N GLY A 646 6.99 11.35 -22.29
CA GLY A 646 7.56 10.65 -23.44
C GLY A 646 9.03 10.22 -23.21
N LYS A 647 9.85 11.08 -22.60
CA LYS A 647 11.25 10.77 -22.25
C LYS A 647 11.37 9.63 -21.23
N ILE A 648 10.47 9.55 -20.24
CA ILE A 648 10.40 8.40 -19.32
C ILE A 648 10.12 7.13 -20.11
N LEU A 649 9.05 7.11 -20.92
CA LEU A 649 8.68 5.93 -21.71
C LEU A 649 9.79 5.50 -22.67
N ALA A 650 10.50 6.46 -23.27
CA ALA A 650 11.67 6.20 -24.09
C ALA A 650 12.82 5.54 -23.30
N ALA A 651 13.06 5.97 -22.05
CA ALA A 651 14.08 5.39 -21.18
C ALA A 651 13.81 3.92 -20.87
N PHE A 652 12.54 3.57 -20.62
CA PHE A 652 12.12 2.20 -20.29
C PHE A 652 11.74 1.35 -21.52
N SER A 653 11.94 1.87 -22.74
CA SER A 653 11.45 1.26 -23.98
C SER A 653 11.93 -0.19 -24.18
N GLU A 654 13.21 -0.47 -23.92
CA GLU A 654 13.75 -1.84 -24.02
C GLU A 654 13.05 -2.80 -23.04
N ARG A 655 12.81 -2.36 -21.81
CA ARG A 655 12.16 -3.16 -20.77
C ARG A 655 10.71 -3.45 -21.14
N LEU A 656 9.98 -2.41 -21.54
CA LEU A 656 8.58 -2.50 -21.96
C LEU A 656 8.40 -3.40 -23.19
N GLN A 657 9.36 -3.44 -24.12
CA GLN A 657 9.26 -4.33 -25.28
C GLN A 657 9.62 -5.78 -24.95
N LYS A 658 10.59 -6.02 -24.07
CA LYS A 658 11.08 -7.39 -23.77
C LYS A 658 10.27 -8.10 -22.70
N ILE A 659 9.98 -7.44 -21.58
CA ILE A 659 9.35 -8.03 -20.39
C ILE A 659 8.34 -7.08 -19.74
N PRO A 660 7.30 -6.62 -20.46
CA PRO A 660 6.35 -5.63 -19.94
C PRO A 660 5.60 -6.04 -18.67
N ILE A 661 5.46 -7.34 -18.38
CA ILE A 661 4.80 -7.85 -17.16
C ILE A 661 5.47 -7.38 -15.85
N ILE A 662 6.72 -6.91 -15.88
CA ILE A 662 7.36 -6.35 -14.68
C ILE A 662 7.00 -4.87 -14.44
N LEU A 663 6.41 -4.19 -15.42
CA LEU A 663 6.02 -2.78 -15.37
C LEU A 663 4.58 -2.54 -15.89
N PRO A 664 3.57 -3.33 -15.49
CA PRO A 664 2.19 -3.22 -15.98
C PRO A 664 1.60 -1.81 -15.83
N GLU A 665 1.97 -1.06 -14.79
CA GLU A 665 1.49 0.31 -14.58
C GLU A 665 2.12 1.28 -15.59
N MET A 666 3.39 1.07 -15.98
CA MET A 666 4.03 1.86 -17.03
C MET A 666 3.52 1.46 -18.42
N VAL A 667 3.16 0.20 -18.64
CA VAL A 667 2.49 -0.26 -19.86
C VAL A 667 1.15 0.46 -20.00
N ARG A 668 0.35 0.52 -18.92
CA ARG A 668 -0.88 1.32 -18.86
C ARG A 668 -0.60 2.78 -19.19
N ALA A 669 0.41 3.38 -18.57
CA ALA A 669 0.83 4.76 -18.82
C ALA A 669 1.26 5.00 -20.27
N THR A 670 1.86 4.01 -20.94
CA THR A 670 2.20 4.06 -22.37
C THR A 670 0.93 4.17 -23.22
N ALA A 671 -0.11 3.39 -22.92
CA ALA A 671 -1.40 3.53 -23.59
C ALA A 671 -2.02 4.92 -23.37
N VAL A 672 -1.97 5.45 -22.14
CA VAL A 672 -2.46 6.81 -21.81
C VAL A 672 -1.74 7.87 -22.65
N PHE A 673 -0.41 7.76 -22.75
CA PHE A 673 0.41 8.71 -23.50
C PHE A 673 0.02 8.77 -24.99
N HIS A 674 -0.17 7.61 -25.63
CA HIS A 674 -0.48 7.54 -27.06
C HIS A 674 -1.96 7.85 -27.38
N HIS A 675 -2.90 7.46 -26.53
CA HIS A 675 -4.32 7.77 -26.73
C HIS A 675 -4.71 9.17 -26.26
N THR A 676 -3.84 9.84 -25.50
CA THR A 676 -4.06 11.13 -24.81
C THR A 676 -5.18 11.08 -23.78
N LEU A 677 -5.14 12.01 -22.82
CA LEU A 677 -6.18 12.11 -21.80
C LEU A 677 -7.45 12.76 -22.39
N LYS A 678 -8.61 12.13 -22.13
CA LYS A 678 -9.93 12.73 -22.32
C LYS A 678 -10.11 13.81 -21.25
N GLN A 679 -10.27 15.07 -21.67
CA GLN A 679 -10.60 16.18 -20.78
C GLN A 679 -12.11 16.32 -20.71
N VAL A 680 -12.69 16.07 -19.54
CA VAL A 680 -14.11 16.28 -19.28
C VAL A 680 -14.25 17.60 -18.55
N VAL A 681 -14.79 18.61 -19.23
CA VAL A 681 -15.04 19.93 -18.64
C VAL A 681 -16.54 20.11 -18.47
N ILE A 682 -16.99 20.26 -17.23
CA ILE A 682 -18.39 20.60 -16.93
C ILE A 682 -18.46 22.11 -16.68
N CYS A 683 -19.14 22.83 -17.57
CA CYS A 683 -19.45 24.24 -17.40
C CYS A 683 -20.78 24.37 -16.66
N GLY A 684 -20.75 24.85 -15.41
CA GLY A 684 -21.89 24.82 -14.51
C GLY A 684 -21.57 25.36 -13.12
N ASP A 685 -22.60 25.68 -12.35
CA ASP A 685 -22.45 26.01 -10.92
C ASP A 685 -22.16 24.72 -10.14
N PRO A 686 -21.02 24.57 -9.44
CA PRO A 686 -20.69 23.37 -8.67
C PRO A 686 -21.77 22.98 -7.64
N GLN A 687 -22.58 23.94 -7.18
CA GLN A 687 -23.67 23.70 -6.23
C GLN A 687 -25.02 23.41 -6.91
N GLY A 688 -25.11 23.61 -8.23
CA GLY A 688 -26.31 23.35 -9.03
C GLY A 688 -26.58 21.85 -9.18
N GLU A 689 -27.85 21.46 -9.10
CA GLU A 689 -28.27 20.05 -9.18
C GLU A 689 -27.91 19.40 -10.51
N ASP A 690 -28.06 20.12 -11.63
CA ASP A 690 -27.68 19.63 -12.96
C ASP A 690 -26.17 19.38 -13.10
N THR A 691 -25.35 20.20 -12.46
CA THR A 691 -23.89 20.04 -12.41
C THR A 691 -23.51 18.82 -11.56
N LYS A 692 -24.16 18.64 -10.40
CA LYS A 692 -23.97 17.44 -9.54
C LYS A 692 -24.37 16.16 -10.25
N GLU A 693 -25.47 16.16 -11.01
CA GLU A 693 -25.90 15.00 -11.82
C GLU A 693 -24.85 14.63 -12.88
N MET A 694 -24.26 15.62 -13.57
CA MET A 694 -23.17 15.38 -14.52
C MET A 694 -21.92 14.86 -13.84
N LEU A 695 -21.52 15.43 -12.70
CA LEU A 695 -20.37 14.98 -11.91
C LEU A 695 -20.56 13.53 -11.45
N HIS A 696 -21.73 13.21 -10.89
CA HIS A 696 -22.08 11.85 -10.49
C HIS A 696 -22.00 10.88 -11.68
N CYS A 697 -22.47 11.28 -12.87
CA CYS A 697 -22.29 10.47 -14.07
C CYS A 697 -20.82 10.18 -14.37
N VAL A 698 -19.95 11.21 -14.33
CA VAL A 698 -18.51 11.05 -14.57
C VAL A 698 -17.86 10.15 -13.53
N HIS A 699 -18.27 10.25 -12.26
CA HIS A 699 -17.74 9.43 -11.17
C HIS A 699 -18.29 8.00 -11.17
N SER A 700 -19.46 7.74 -11.75
CA SER A 700 -20.06 6.41 -11.83
C SER A 700 -19.51 5.53 -12.95
N VAL A 701 -18.86 6.11 -13.96
CA VAL A 701 -18.37 5.39 -15.15
C VAL A 701 -16.86 5.22 -15.08
N PHE A 702 -16.40 3.97 -15.20
CA PHE A 702 -14.97 3.71 -15.42
C PHE A 702 -14.58 4.17 -16.83
N SER A 703 -13.90 5.31 -16.91
CA SER A 703 -13.27 5.79 -18.15
C SER A 703 -11.77 5.88 -17.90
N PRO A 704 -10.96 4.94 -18.41
CA PRO A 704 -9.51 5.07 -18.29
C PRO A 704 -9.09 6.34 -19.03
N ASN A 705 -8.03 6.99 -18.53
CA ASN A 705 -7.39 8.11 -19.21
C ASN A 705 -8.28 9.36 -19.31
N LYS A 706 -9.01 9.71 -18.24
CA LYS A 706 -9.71 10.98 -18.14
C LYS A 706 -9.08 11.93 -17.12
N VAL A 707 -9.35 13.22 -17.29
CA VAL A 707 -9.26 14.25 -16.26
C VAL A 707 -10.59 15.00 -16.20
N LEU A 708 -10.95 15.49 -15.02
CA LEU A 708 -12.21 16.21 -14.80
C LEU A 708 -11.92 17.64 -14.34
N MET A 709 -12.61 18.59 -14.93
CA MET A 709 -12.54 20.01 -14.59
C MET A 709 -13.94 20.60 -14.52
N VAL A 710 -14.12 21.58 -13.64
CA VAL A 710 -15.35 22.38 -13.61
C VAL A 710 -15.02 23.81 -13.99
N ALA A 711 -15.70 24.31 -15.02
CA ALA A 711 -15.68 25.70 -15.42
C ALA A 711 -16.84 26.41 -14.71
N ASP A 712 -16.58 26.86 -13.48
CA ASP A 712 -17.55 27.46 -12.55
C ASP A 712 -17.90 28.94 -12.84
N GLY A 713 -17.14 29.58 -13.75
CA GLY A 713 -17.29 30.99 -14.11
C GLY A 713 -16.46 31.94 -13.25
N ASP A 714 -15.70 31.47 -12.25
CA ASP A 714 -14.75 32.28 -11.51
C ASP A 714 -13.45 32.45 -12.30
N ASN A 715 -13.46 33.42 -13.22
CA ASN A 715 -12.31 33.76 -14.06
C ASN A 715 -11.05 34.17 -13.25
N ALA A 716 -11.19 34.48 -11.96
CA ALA A 716 -10.05 34.77 -11.09
C ALA A 716 -9.44 33.51 -10.46
N GLY A 717 -10.12 32.36 -10.52
CA GLY A 717 -9.69 31.08 -9.95
C GLY A 717 -8.37 30.56 -10.50
N PHE A 718 -7.70 29.68 -9.74
CA PHE A 718 -6.41 29.10 -10.12
C PHE A 718 -6.48 28.37 -11.47
N LEU A 719 -7.51 27.54 -11.68
CA LEU A 719 -7.64 26.75 -12.92
C LEU A 719 -7.81 27.65 -14.16
N TYR A 720 -8.58 28.73 -14.07
CA TYR A 720 -8.74 29.70 -15.16
C TYR A 720 -7.44 30.44 -15.51
N ARG A 721 -6.59 30.74 -14.51
CA ARG A 721 -5.27 31.33 -14.74
C ARG A 721 -4.34 30.38 -15.49
N GLN A 722 -4.43 29.08 -15.21
CA GLN A 722 -3.66 28.06 -15.91
C GLN A 722 -4.21 27.76 -17.31
N LEU A 723 -5.53 27.74 -17.45
CA LEU A 723 -6.24 27.34 -18.67
C LEU A 723 -7.21 28.43 -19.13
N PRO A 724 -6.74 29.49 -19.81
CA PRO A 724 -7.58 30.61 -20.22
C PRO A 724 -8.75 30.23 -21.13
N PHE A 725 -8.67 29.09 -21.84
CA PHE A 725 -9.74 28.62 -22.71
C PHE A 725 -11.03 28.28 -21.95
N LEU A 726 -10.97 28.00 -20.65
CA LEU A 726 -12.15 27.70 -19.83
C LEU A 726 -13.15 28.87 -19.80
N ALA A 727 -12.65 30.12 -19.91
CA ALA A 727 -13.48 31.31 -19.98
C ALA A 727 -14.27 31.44 -21.29
N SER A 728 -13.91 30.67 -22.32
CA SER A 728 -14.61 30.63 -23.61
C SER A 728 -15.72 29.58 -23.67
N LEU A 729 -15.82 28.71 -22.67
CA LEU A 729 -16.85 27.68 -22.60
C LEU A 729 -18.16 28.28 -22.07
N GLU A 730 -19.27 27.87 -22.66
CA GLU A 730 -20.59 28.41 -22.33
C GLU A 730 -21.54 27.32 -21.84
N ARG A 731 -22.41 27.67 -20.91
CA ARG A 731 -23.63 26.89 -20.65
C ARG A 731 -24.57 26.98 -21.84
N LYS A 732 -25.12 25.85 -22.28
CA LYS A 732 -26.16 25.79 -23.33
C LYS A 732 -27.53 25.73 -22.68
N ASP A 733 -28.45 26.55 -23.20
CA ASP A 733 -29.83 26.67 -22.73
C ASP A 733 -29.97 26.90 -21.21
N GLY A 734 -28.98 27.57 -20.60
CA GLY A 734 -28.94 27.85 -19.16
C GLY A 734 -28.65 26.64 -18.26
N LYS A 735 -28.32 25.48 -18.83
CA LYS A 735 -28.02 24.23 -18.11
C LYS A 735 -26.52 23.99 -17.98
N ALA A 736 -26.14 23.19 -16.99
CA ALA A 736 -24.83 22.56 -16.95
C ALA A 736 -24.53 21.88 -18.29
N THR A 737 -23.31 22.06 -18.79
CA THR A 737 -22.91 21.61 -20.13
C THR A 737 -21.56 20.93 -20.05
N ALA A 738 -21.50 19.68 -20.51
CA ALA A 738 -20.25 18.93 -20.59
C ALA A 738 -19.61 19.08 -21.97
N TYR A 739 -18.29 19.34 -21.95
CA TYR A 739 -17.40 19.34 -23.10
C TYR A 739 -16.40 18.21 -22.92
N VAL A 740 -16.38 17.24 -23.82
CA VAL A 740 -15.40 16.14 -23.80
C VAL A 740 -14.39 16.38 -24.91
N CYS A 741 -13.16 16.67 -24.52
CA CYS A 741 -12.09 17.04 -25.43
C CYS A 741 -10.97 16.00 -25.44
N SER A 742 -10.40 15.75 -26.62
CA SER A 742 -9.20 14.94 -26.81
C SER A 742 -8.38 15.54 -27.94
N ASN A 743 -7.05 15.52 -27.84
CA ASN A 743 -6.16 16.08 -28.87
C ASN A 743 -6.54 17.51 -29.32
N PHE A 744 -6.79 18.41 -28.36
CA PHE A 744 -7.19 19.80 -28.62
C PHE A 744 -8.49 19.97 -29.43
N THR A 745 -9.28 18.90 -29.57
CA THR A 745 -10.57 18.89 -30.26
C THR A 745 -11.66 18.49 -29.28
N CYS A 746 -12.69 19.31 -29.13
CA CYS A 746 -13.84 19.00 -28.31
C CYS A 746 -14.98 18.42 -29.15
N SER A 747 -15.75 17.52 -28.55
CA SER A 747 -17.03 17.09 -29.08
C SER A 747 -18.04 18.24 -29.14
N LEU A 748 -19.21 17.97 -29.74
CA LEU A 748 -20.37 18.83 -29.50
C LEU A 748 -20.69 18.86 -27.99
N PRO A 749 -21.06 20.04 -27.43
CA PRO A 749 -21.46 20.16 -26.04
C PRO A 749 -22.74 19.37 -25.77
N VAL A 750 -22.80 18.70 -24.63
CA VAL A 750 -23.97 17.92 -24.21
C VAL A 750 -24.53 18.45 -22.90
N THR A 751 -25.87 18.53 -22.81
CA THR A 751 -26.59 18.96 -21.59
C THR A 751 -27.29 17.81 -20.89
N SER A 752 -27.25 16.59 -21.45
CA SER A 752 -27.90 15.42 -20.86
C SER A 752 -26.88 14.43 -20.28
N VAL A 753 -27.23 13.86 -19.13
CA VAL A 753 -26.44 12.81 -18.46
C VAL A 753 -26.29 11.57 -19.34
N GLN A 754 -27.33 11.22 -20.10
CA GLN A 754 -27.32 10.03 -20.96
C GLN A 754 -26.34 10.18 -22.14
N GLU A 755 -26.30 11.35 -22.78
CA GLU A 755 -25.31 11.63 -23.83
C GLU A 755 -23.90 11.64 -23.24
N LEU A 756 -23.68 12.33 -22.12
CA LEU A 756 -22.39 12.34 -21.44
C LEU A 756 -21.91 10.92 -21.11
N ARG A 757 -22.79 10.08 -20.56
CA ARG A 757 -22.48 8.67 -20.29
C ARG A 757 -22.03 7.94 -21.55
N GLY A 758 -22.74 8.11 -22.67
CA GLY A 758 -22.37 7.52 -23.95
C GLY A 758 -21.00 7.95 -24.48
N MET A 759 -20.51 9.13 -24.09
CA MET A 759 -19.19 9.64 -24.47
C MET A 759 -18.05 9.17 -23.54
N LEU A 760 -18.39 8.86 -22.29
CA LEU A 760 -17.44 8.40 -21.28
C LEU A 760 -17.26 6.90 -21.28
N SER A 761 -18.34 6.15 -21.56
CA SER A 761 -18.31 4.70 -21.71
C SER A 761 -17.19 4.33 -22.68
N PRO A 762 -16.26 3.45 -22.23
CA PRO A 762 -15.10 3.11 -23.05
C PRO A 762 -15.46 2.41 -24.35
#